data_AF-A0A1E7HXM3-F1
#
_entry.id   AF-A0A1E7HXM3-F1
#
_cell.length_a   1.000
_cell.length_b   1.000
_cell.length_c   1.000
_cell.angle_alpha   90.00
_cell.angle_beta   90.00
_cell.angle_gamma   90.00
#
_symmetry.space_group_name_H-M   'P 1'
#
loop_
_entity.id
_entity.type
_entity.pdbx_description
1 polymer ?
#
loop_
_entity_poly.entity_id
_entity_poly.type
_entity_poly.pdbx_seq_one_letter_code
_entity_poly.pdbx_strand_id
1 'polypeptide(L)'
;MADLPDGSIVFFPCRDNLLCCGLTGIVTFKKKNKTDDRIDINSLKDMLIKIQDLCYANCRQNDLNLEDHYLGGEKQIDALFRNVRNLKCNDLFYNLFTSRESQRELEKFADRLFQFIDKEQRLLDHHMGRLESDDVDILSRRIDCIKDIIWCLTSEISNNIKKIKDLLRNDHETHTSYEVNIFKQINAVLNSIDRLEVRGRDSAGISMMFVLDDSEFDRFEETIKKANLYDQLKERSTQDVLVNLGIKINGSEDENGQKRVAIAITYKVAAEVGSLGDNSHLLRNHIKNDTILHKLVSFYPKYHTISAHTRWASVGAISEPNCHPVDNSTTGSSVPKSGIIHACLNGDIDNYLELKNEYERHGCLIPQDITTDTKIIPLQIEKYINQGFDVQEAFRLAVNDFKGSHAISMHTDLSPGKIFLAQKGSGQAIFIGIAKDYYMPSSEVYGLIEETPFFIKMDGEKQVQGRDGTTQGQIFILNQDSAGGMDGIKAIYYDNTRIDLGKNDIKHTEITSRDIDRQDFPHYFLKEISESPHSVEKTLQKRWKIKEDKIRRYVVTLDEKTFPETLQKALLDKKIRRIFFVGQGTAGVAAHACADILNYYMDDPWFYISALKASELSGFKLNDHDDKKMMADSLVIAISQSGTTTDTNRTIDMVKERGAHTMAIVNRRDSDITFKVDGVMYTSSGRDIEMSVASTKAFYSQIVASALLGLKIAGLLNRRSDDFVTAQIKELLAMPGHMRKILSMHNKIGNSAKRLATTKTYWAAVGSGPNKASADEIRIKLSELCYKTISSDYVEDKKHIDLSSEPLIIVCAAGARGTVIGDIIKDTAIFQAHKATVVVIANEGENRFEPYAADVFHVPIVSEHFAPILNTLVGHIWGYYAAMAIDEGSRFLYGFNKDIRKTVDDYANKGMDVYELILEKSFREKIAFFYKEFRRKKSDNSFPSAMGLEAASDLTLLLKYLSGRLPVSDFEIDFGKKGTALNMLNRLFECLGESINCMSRPVDAIRHQAKTVTVGTSRISEKVEGILFEALTQYNIHASQLINRNIMVLKNLQEIVSDIKGAIFYRIGGLNVLGEPTDQTTIEIIKKEGTLKPIPSRVETDSLLKGTKRIIVREGNVYIGKGRKDDRSIIVIPIISASAATPNLIEYILLLNISFKENVPLYVKIKALGGKYERIKNIVQENSVIWDEQYIEIVGMKELFGISAEKIGEFIVSRVS
;
A
#
# COMPACT_ATOMS: atom_id res chain seq x y z
N MET A 1 -60.62 5.57 33.08
CA MET A 1 -59.30 5.58 32.40
C MET A 1 -58.86 4.15 32.04
N ALA A 2 -59.76 3.30 31.54
CA ALA A 2 -59.44 1.89 31.25
C ALA A 2 -59.06 1.64 29.77
N ASP A 3 -59.25 2.63 28.89
CA ASP A 3 -59.07 2.49 27.43
C ASP A 3 -57.96 3.39 26.84
N LEU A 4 -57.00 3.85 27.65
CA LEU A 4 -55.88 4.65 27.14
C LEU A 4 -54.75 3.74 26.62
N PRO A 5 -54.20 3.97 25.41
CA PRO A 5 -53.07 3.20 24.89
C PRO A 5 -51.81 3.35 25.77
N ASP A 6 -51.04 2.27 25.90
CA ASP A 6 -49.76 2.25 26.63
C ASP A 6 -48.81 3.37 26.17
N GLY A 7 -48.26 4.12 27.11
CA GLY A 7 -47.37 5.27 26.84
C GLY A 7 -48.08 6.60 26.58
N SER A 8 -49.37 6.72 26.90
CA SER A 8 -50.10 8.00 26.84
C SER A 8 -49.80 8.88 28.05
N ILE A 9 -49.48 10.16 27.82
CA ILE A 9 -49.41 11.18 28.88
C ILE A 9 -50.71 11.98 28.85
N VAL A 10 -51.36 12.06 30.02
CA VAL A 10 -52.62 12.78 30.20
C VAL A 10 -52.34 14.10 30.91
N PHE A 11 -52.63 15.22 30.23
CA PHE A 11 -52.46 16.55 30.80
C PHE A 11 -53.73 17.01 31.48
N PHE A 12 -53.64 17.34 32.78
CA PHE A 12 -54.67 18.06 33.51
C PHE A 12 -54.31 19.53 33.63
N PRO A 13 -55.25 20.46 33.40
CA PRO A 13 -55.00 21.87 33.66
C PRO A 13 -54.86 22.07 35.18
N CYS A 14 -53.66 22.43 35.63
CA CYS A 14 -53.45 22.84 37.02
C CYS A 14 -53.85 24.31 37.17
N ARG A 15 -55.06 24.55 37.67
CA ARG A 15 -55.46 25.85 38.21
C ARG A 15 -55.94 25.63 39.63
N ASP A 16 -55.23 26.23 40.58
CA ASP A 16 -55.64 26.26 41.97
C ASP A 16 -57.06 26.83 42.01
N ASN A 17 -58.02 26.01 42.44
CA ASN A 17 -59.44 26.34 42.68
C ASN A 17 -60.45 26.11 41.53
N LEU A 18 -60.11 25.37 40.45
CA LEU A 18 -61.10 24.99 39.41
C LEU A 18 -61.10 23.48 39.10
N LEU A 19 -62.17 22.76 39.46
CA LEU A 19 -62.41 21.37 39.05
C LEU A 19 -62.83 21.34 37.58
N CYS A 20 -61.88 21.07 36.68
CA CYS A 20 -62.15 20.98 35.24
C CYS A 20 -62.77 19.62 34.89
N CYS A 21 -64.01 19.61 34.40
CA CYS A 21 -64.73 18.38 33.98
C CYS A 21 -64.36 17.90 32.56
N GLY A 22 -63.19 18.28 32.04
CA GLY A 22 -62.75 17.94 30.69
C GLY A 22 -61.24 17.82 30.56
N LEU A 23 -60.80 16.76 29.88
CA LEU A 23 -59.39 16.50 29.51
C LEU A 23 -58.91 17.59 28.54
N THR A 24 -57.78 18.26 28.85
CA THR A 24 -57.22 19.30 27.97
C THR A 24 -56.30 18.73 26.89
N GLY A 25 -55.86 17.47 26.99
CA GLY A 25 -55.19 16.78 25.90
C GLY A 25 -54.65 15.40 26.28
N ILE A 26 -54.77 14.45 25.35
CA ILE A 26 -54.09 13.16 25.39
C ILE A 26 -52.99 13.22 24.34
N VAL A 27 -51.73 13.13 24.77
CA VAL A 27 -50.61 12.94 23.84
C VAL A 27 -50.28 11.45 23.86
N THR A 28 -50.72 10.75 22.82
CA THR A 28 -50.35 9.36 22.60
C THR A 28 -49.12 9.33 21.72
N PHE A 29 -47.97 8.94 22.29
CA PHE A 29 -46.83 8.60 21.48
C PHE A 29 -47.19 7.34 20.71
N LYS A 30 -47.32 7.43 19.38
CA LYS A 30 -47.13 6.24 18.55
C LYS A 30 -45.71 5.80 18.82
N LYS A 31 -45.52 4.86 19.75
CA LYS A 31 -44.39 3.93 19.62
C LYS A 31 -44.51 3.46 18.19
N LYS A 32 -43.60 3.91 17.32
CA LYS A 32 -43.34 3.23 16.05
C LYS A 32 -43.33 1.78 16.48
N ASN A 33 -44.24 0.95 15.96
CA ASN A 33 -44.14 -0.48 16.20
C ASN A 33 -42.68 -0.78 15.84
N LYS A 34 -41.81 -0.95 16.85
CA LYS A 34 -40.66 -1.81 16.70
C LYS A 34 -41.38 -3.04 16.22
N THR A 35 -41.24 -3.35 14.93
CA THR A 35 -41.53 -4.69 14.47
C THR A 35 -40.99 -5.57 15.57
N ASP A 36 -41.87 -6.38 16.15
CA ASP A 36 -41.51 -7.36 17.15
C ASP A 36 -40.66 -8.37 16.35
N ASP A 37 -39.47 -7.94 15.93
CA ASP A 37 -38.42 -8.69 15.25
C ASP A 37 -37.74 -9.52 16.33
N ARG A 38 -38.55 -10.18 17.19
CA ARG A 38 -38.14 -11.31 18.00
C ARG A 38 -37.86 -12.43 17.02
N ILE A 39 -36.68 -12.38 16.39
CA ILE A 39 -36.12 -13.53 15.71
C ILE A 39 -35.81 -14.54 16.81
N ASP A 40 -36.76 -15.43 17.05
CA ASP A 40 -36.57 -16.59 17.90
C ASP A 40 -35.70 -17.60 17.16
N ILE A 41 -34.70 -18.18 17.84
CA ILE A 41 -33.88 -19.29 17.35
C ILE A 41 -34.77 -20.45 16.88
N ASN A 42 -35.96 -20.62 17.47
CA ASN A 42 -36.95 -21.61 17.00
C ASN A 42 -37.42 -21.37 15.57
N SER A 43 -37.60 -20.10 15.16
CA SER A 43 -37.94 -19.76 13.78
C SER A 43 -36.84 -20.18 12.80
N LEU A 44 -35.57 -20.02 13.17
CA LEU A 44 -34.44 -20.51 12.37
C LEU A 44 -34.44 -22.04 12.24
N LYS A 45 -34.76 -22.75 13.33
CA LYS A 45 -34.89 -24.21 13.33
C LYS A 45 -35.98 -24.70 12.36
N ASP A 46 -37.14 -24.02 12.33
CA ASP A 46 -38.22 -24.36 11.39
C ASP A 46 -37.80 -24.14 9.93
N MET A 47 -37.05 -23.07 9.64
CA MET A 47 -36.49 -22.83 8.31
C MET A 47 -35.49 -23.91 7.90
N LEU A 48 -34.65 -24.37 8.83
CA LEU A 48 -33.70 -25.46 8.57
C LEU A 48 -34.41 -26.78 8.26
N ILE A 49 -35.49 -27.11 8.97
CA ILE A 49 -36.28 -28.33 8.70
C ILE A 49 -36.77 -28.30 7.24
N LYS A 50 -37.35 -27.18 6.79
CA LYS A 50 -37.80 -27.03 5.40
C LYS A 50 -36.67 -27.17 4.37
N ILE A 51 -35.50 -26.61 4.66
CA ILE A 51 -34.31 -26.72 3.80
C ILE A 51 -33.84 -28.18 3.72
N GLN A 52 -33.87 -28.91 4.83
CA GLN A 52 -33.46 -30.31 4.91
C GLN A 52 -34.45 -31.25 4.21
N ASP A 53 -35.74 -30.99 4.35
CA ASP A 53 -36.80 -31.77 3.71
C ASP A 53 -36.74 -31.70 2.18
N LEU A 54 -36.28 -30.57 1.63
CA LEU A 54 -36.14 -30.33 0.19
C LEU A 54 -34.70 -30.45 -0.31
N CYS A 55 -33.96 -31.43 0.22
CA CYS A 55 -32.63 -31.82 -0.28
C CYS A 55 -32.67 -32.37 -1.72
N TYR A 56 -31.50 -32.51 -2.36
CA TYR A 56 -31.40 -32.94 -3.76
C TYR A 56 -32.06 -34.30 -4.00
N ALA A 57 -31.80 -35.27 -3.12
CA ALA A 57 -32.35 -36.63 -3.23
C ALA A 57 -33.89 -36.62 -3.18
N ASN A 58 -34.47 -35.84 -2.27
CA ASN A 58 -35.92 -35.74 -2.12
C ASN A 58 -36.57 -35.02 -3.31
N CYS A 59 -35.93 -33.97 -3.83
CA CYS A 59 -36.43 -33.29 -5.03
C CYS A 59 -36.46 -34.23 -6.23
N ARG A 60 -35.41 -35.03 -6.42
CA ARG A 60 -35.36 -36.02 -7.52
C ARG A 60 -36.33 -37.17 -7.30
N GLN A 61 -36.51 -37.66 -6.08
CA GLN A 61 -37.45 -38.75 -5.77
C GLN A 61 -38.92 -38.35 -6.01
N ASN A 62 -39.26 -37.07 -5.78
CA ASN A 62 -40.61 -36.56 -5.91
C ASN A 62 -40.86 -35.77 -7.21
N ASP A 63 -39.93 -35.84 -8.18
CA ASP A 63 -39.98 -35.14 -9.47
C ASP A 63 -40.24 -33.61 -9.34
N LEU A 64 -39.61 -32.99 -8.33
CA LEU A 64 -39.75 -31.56 -8.07
C LEU A 64 -38.74 -30.76 -8.89
N ASN A 65 -39.19 -29.62 -9.41
CA ASN A 65 -38.33 -28.65 -10.07
C ASN A 65 -37.30 -28.06 -9.09
N LEU A 66 -36.01 -28.12 -9.45
CA LEU A 66 -34.91 -27.68 -8.58
C LEU A 66 -34.88 -26.16 -8.37
N GLU A 67 -35.21 -25.37 -9.38
CA GLU A 67 -35.30 -23.91 -9.26
C GLU A 67 -36.32 -23.51 -8.20
N ASP A 68 -37.50 -24.12 -8.19
CA ASP A 68 -38.53 -23.73 -7.21
C ASP A 68 -38.34 -24.38 -5.82
N HIS A 69 -37.80 -25.60 -5.77
CA HIS A 69 -37.88 -26.43 -4.55
C HIS A 69 -36.54 -26.72 -3.87
N TYR A 70 -35.43 -26.81 -4.61
CA TYR A 70 -34.16 -27.27 -4.02
C TYR A 70 -33.76 -26.38 -2.83
N LEU A 71 -33.55 -26.98 -1.66
CA LEU A 71 -33.25 -26.29 -0.40
C LEU A 71 -34.34 -25.27 0.00
N GLY A 72 -35.61 -25.51 -0.36
CA GLY A 72 -36.73 -24.62 -0.08
C GLY A 72 -36.93 -23.48 -1.08
N GLY A 73 -36.13 -23.42 -2.15
CA GLY A 73 -36.16 -22.34 -3.12
C GLY A 73 -35.40 -21.09 -2.67
N GLU A 74 -35.18 -20.17 -3.60
CA GLU A 74 -34.38 -18.95 -3.37
C GLU A 74 -34.96 -18.05 -2.28
N LYS A 75 -36.29 -17.85 -2.27
CA LYS A 75 -36.96 -17.02 -1.27
C LYS A 75 -36.73 -17.51 0.17
N GLN A 76 -36.68 -18.83 0.36
CA GLN A 76 -36.47 -19.43 1.69
C GLN A 76 -35.04 -19.24 2.17
N ILE A 77 -34.05 -19.42 1.28
CA ILE A 77 -32.63 -19.21 1.59
C ILE A 77 -32.36 -17.72 1.87
N ASP A 78 -32.90 -16.82 1.04
CA ASP A 78 -32.76 -15.38 1.24
C ASP A 78 -33.41 -14.93 2.56
N ALA A 79 -34.57 -15.50 2.91
CA ALA A 79 -35.22 -15.23 4.20
C ALA A 79 -34.37 -15.72 5.37
N LEU A 80 -33.80 -16.92 5.28
CA LEU A 80 -32.88 -17.43 6.30
C LEU A 80 -31.65 -16.52 6.44
N PHE A 81 -31.02 -16.13 5.32
CA PHE A 81 -29.82 -15.29 5.36
C PHE A 81 -30.12 -13.90 5.92
N ARG A 82 -31.26 -13.32 5.55
CA ARG A 82 -31.72 -12.04 6.10
C ARG A 82 -31.95 -12.13 7.61
N ASN A 83 -32.59 -13.20 8.09
CA ASN A 83 -32.83 -13.39 9.52
C ASN A 83 -31.53 -13.60 10.30
N VAL A 84 -30.58 -14.36 9.77
CA VAL A 84 -29.25 -14.53 10.36
C VAL A 84 -28.50 -13.19 10.39
N ARG A 85 -28.50 -12.42 9.30
CA ARG A 85 -27.89 -11.08 9.27
C ARG A 85 -28.54 -10.11 10.25
N ASN A 86 -29.85 -10.21 10.48
CA ASN A 86 -30.55 -9.39 11.45
C ASN A 86 -30.08 -9.64 12.89
N LEU A 87 -29.54 -10.81 13.21
CA LEU A 87 -28.93 -11.07 14.52
C LEU A 87 -27.74 -10.14 14.83
N LYS A 88 -27.16 -9.50 13.80
CA LYS A 88 -26.13 -8.47 13.95
C LYS A 88 -26.70 -7.09 14.32
N CYS A 89 -28.02 -6.89 14.35
CA CYS A 89 -28.59 -5.60 14.81
C CYS A 89 -28.36 -5.43 16.31
N ASN A 90 -28.13 -4.20 16.76
CA ASN A 90 -27.74 -3.85 18.13
C ASN A 90 -28.58 -4.55 19.22
N ASP A 91 -29.91 -4.47 19.15
CA ASP A 91 -30.80 -5.07 20.16
C ASP A 91 -30.72 -6.61 20.19
N LEU A 92 -30.73 -7.25 19.03
CA LEU A 92 -30.68 -8.71 18.91
C LEU A 92 -29.29 -9.26 19.28
N PHE A 93 -28.25 -8.56 18.85
CA PHE A 93 -26.87 -8.91 19.17
C PHE A 93 -26.63 -8.84 20.68
N TYR A 94 -27.14 -7.81 21.37
CA TYR A 94 -27.03 -7.70 22.83
C TYR A 94 -27.69 -8.88 23.55
N ASN A 95 -28.91 -9.27 23.15
CA ASN A 95 -29.61 -10.43 23.71
C ASN A 95 -28.82 -11.73 23.49
N LEU A 96 -28.22 -11.91 22.31
CA LEU A 96 -27.34 -13.04 22.04
C LEU A 96 -26.06 -12.97 22.88
N PHE A 97 -25.46 -11.80 23.04
CA PHE A 97 -24.22 -11.58 23.76
C PHE A 97 -24.33 -11.96 25.25
N THR A 98 -25.45 -11.63 25.89
CA THR A 98 -25.72 -11.92 27.31
C THR A 98 -26.18 -13.35 27.56
N SER A 99 -26.84 -13.99 26.60
CA SER A 99 -27.40 -15.34 26.74
C SER A 99 -26.44 -16.45 26.28
N ARG A 100 -25.78 -17.13 27.24
CA ARG A 100 -24.94 -18.32 26.95
C ARG A 100 -25.74 -19.48 26.37
N GLU A 101 -27.02 -19.61 26.73
CA GLU A 101 -27.91 -20.64 26.17
C GLU A 101 -28.17 -20.38 24.68
N SER A 102 -28.53 -19.15 24.32
CA SER A 102 -28.75 -18.75 22.93
C SER A 102 -27.49 -18.91 22.07
N GLN A 103 -26.31 -18.60 22.61
CA GLN A 103 -25.02 -18.85 21.95
C GLN A 103 -24.83 -20.34 21.62
N ARG A 104 -25.05 -21.24 22.59
CA ARG A 104 -24.92 -22.69 22.38
C ARG A 104 -25.92 -23.24 21.37
N GLU A 105 -27.16 -22.76 21.41
CA GLU A 105 -28.18 -23.17 20.44
C GLU A 105 -27.85 -22.70 19.01
N LEU A 106 -27.24 -21.52 18.87
CA LEU A 106 -26.76 -21.01 17.58
C LEU A 106 -25.58 -21.83 17.03
N GLU A 107 -24.63 -22.21 17.89
CA GLU A 107 -23.50 -23.09 17.53
C GLU A 107 -24.02 -24.46 17.03
N LYS A 108 -24.93 -25.11 17.77
CA LYS A 108 -25.56 -26.37 17.33
C LYS A 108 -26.30 -26.23 16.00
N PHE A 109 -27.00 -25.11 15.80
CA PHE A 109 -27.70 -24.83 14.55
C PHE A 109 -26.72 -24.73 13.37
N ALA A 110 -25.63 -23.99 13.54
CA ALA A 110 -24.58 -23.87 12.52
C ALA A 110 -23.93 -25.21 12.18
N ASP A 111 -23.59 -26.03 13.20
CA ASP A 111 -23.00 -27.36 13.02
C ASP A 111 -23.93 -28.31 12.24
N ARG A 112 -25.23 -28.32 12.57
CA ARG A 112 -26.24 -29.13 11.86
C ARG A 112 -26.37 -28.70 10.40
N LEU A 113 -26.36 -27.38 10.14
CA LEU A 113 -26.44 -26.83 8.78
C LEU A 113 -25.16 -27.16 7.99
N PHE A 114 -23.99 -27.09 8.62
CA PHE A 114 -22.70 -27.46 8.01
C PHE A 114 -22.64 -28.93 7.58
N GLN A 115 -22.98 -29.86 8.49
CA GLN A 115 -22.98 -31.29 8.17
C GLN A 115 -23.94 -31.63 7.02
N PHE A 116 -25.09 -30.95 6.98
CA PHE A 116 -26.06 -31.12 5.90
C PHE A 116 -25.54 -30.58 4.57
N ILE A 117 -25.00 -29.35 4.53
CA ILE A 117 -24.57 -28.75 3.26
C ILE A 117 -23.32 -29.41 2.68
N ASP A 118 -22.44 -29.95 3.53
CA ASP A 118 -21.30 -30.74 3.09
C ASP A 118 -21.74 -32.03 2.37
N LYS A 119 -22.81 -32.68 2.84
CA LYS A 119 -23.41 -33.82 2.15
C LYS A 119 -23.96 -33.43 0.78
N GLU A 120 -24.66 -32.31 0.68
CA GLU A 120 -25.19 -31.80 -0.59
C GLU A 120 -24.09 -31.42 -1.59
N GLN A 121 -22.98 -30.84 -1.12
CA GLN A 121 -21.80 -30.58 -1.96
C GLN A 121 -21.24 -31.87 -2.55
N ARG A 122 -21.06 -32.92 -1.74
CA ARG A 122 -20.56 -34.21 -2.24
C ARG A 122 -21.49 -34.85 -3.26
N LEU A 123 -22.80 -34.66 -3.12
CA LEU A 123 -23.79 -35.11 -4.11
C LEU A 123 -23.66 -34.34 -5.42
N LEU A 124 -23.52 -33.01 -5.38
CA LEU A 124 -23.26 -32.19 -6.56
C LEU A 124 -21.99 -32.68 -7.29
N ASP A 125 -20.92 -32.91 -6.56
CA ASP A 125 -19.65 -33.40 -7.12
C ASP A 125 -19.80 -34.81 -7.74
N HIS A 126 -20.59 -35.69 -7.12
CA HIS A 126 -20.86 -37.04 -7.63
C HIS A 126 -21.69 -37.04 -8.93
N HIS A 127 -22.62 -36.11 -9.07
CA HIS A 127 -23.49 -35.98 -10.25
C HIS A 127 -22.93 -35.01 -11.32
N MET A 128 -21.75 -34.45 -11.09
CA MET A 128 -21.10 -33.49 -12.00
C MET A 128 -21.00 -34.03 -13.43
N GLY A 129 -21.39 -33.20 -14.40
CA GLY A 129 -21.39 -33.54 -15.82
C GLY A 129 -22.56 -34.42 -16.29
N ARG A 130 -23.42 -34.92 -15.39
CA ARG A 130 -24.70 -35.57 -15.73
C ARG A 130 -25.91 -34.65 -15.55
N LEU A 131 -25.72 -33.55 -14.83
CA LEU A 131 -26.71 -32.52 -14.63
C LEU A 131 -26.69 -31.51 -15.78
N GLU A 132 -27.84 -30.90 -16.07
CA GLU A 132 -27.90 -29.74 -16.95
C GLU A 132 -27.16 -28.54 -16.33
N SER A 133 -26.66 -27.63 -17.17
CA SER A 133 -25.83 -26.50 -16.71
C SER A 133 -26.58 -25.61 -15.71
N ASP A 134 -27.87 -25.38 -15.93
CA ASP A 134 -28.73 -24.56 -15.07
C ASP A 134 -28.95 -25.23 -13.71
N ASP A 135 -29.15 -26.55 -13.67
CA ASP A 135 -29.27 -27.32 -12.43
C ASP A 135 -27.98 -27.20 -11.59
N VAL A 136 -26.80 -27.33 -12.23
CA VAL A 136 -25.50 -27.18 -11.55
C VAL A 136 -25.35 -25.77 -10.96
N ASP A 137 -25.77 -24.74 -11.70
CA ASP A 137 -25.70 -23.34 -11.25
C ASP A 137 -26.62 -23.10 -10.04
N ILE A 138 -27.86 -23.61 -10.09
CA ILE A 138 -28.81 -23.54 -8.97
C ILE A 138 -28.26 -24.23 -7.73
N LEU A 139 -27.77 -25.46 -7.87
CA LEU A 139 -27.22 -26.24 -6.76
C LEU A 139 -26.01 -25.54 -6.15
N SER A 140 -25.02 -25.17 -6.98
CA SER A 140 -23.78 -24.54 -6.55
C SER A 140 -24.03 -23.20 -5.86
N ARG A 141 -24.86 -22.34 -6.43
CA ARG A 141 -25.21 -21.02 -5.88
C ARG A 141 -25.88 -21.13 -4.51
N ARG A 142 -26.84 -22.05 -4.36
CA ARG A 142 -27.55 -22.25 -3.09
C ARG A 142 -26.67 -22.87 -2.02
N ILE A 143 -25.81 -23.82 -2.41
CA ILE A 143 -24.80 -24.38 -1.52
C ILE A 143 -23.83 -23.29 -1.03
N ASP A 144 -23.31 -22.45 -1.92
CA ASP A 144 -22.43 -21.34 -1.54
C ASP A 144 -23.17 -20.34 -0.63
N CYS A 145 -24.44 -20.03 -0.88
CA CYS A 145 -25.24 -19.15 0.00
C CYS A 145 -25.45 -19.74 1.40
N ILE A 146 -25.69 -21.04 1.52
CA ILE A 146 -25.78 -21.70 2.84
C ILE A 146 -24.42 -21.70 3.55
N LYS A 147 -23.31 -21.88 2.83
CA LYS A 147 -21.96 -21.73 3.41
C LYS A 147 -21.72 -20.31 3.92
N ASP A 148 -22.23 -19.29 3.23
CA ASP A 148 -22.17 -17.89 3.69
C ASP A 148 -23.02 -17.66 4.95
N ILE A 149 -24.20 -18.30 5.04
CA ILE A 149 -25.04 -18.28 6.26
C ILE A 149 -24.30 -18.92 7.44
N ILE A 150 -23.69 -20.10 7.24
CA ILE A 150 -22.89 -20.78 8.27
C ILE A 150 -21.75 -19.88 8.73
N TRP A 151 -21.03 -19.25 7.79
CA TRP A 151 -19.95 -18.33 8.09
C TRP A 151 -20.42 -17.10 8.89
N CYS A 152 -21.57 -16.54 8.55
CA CYS A 152 -22.18 -15.43 9.30
C CYS A 152 -22.46 -15.84 10.76
N LEU A 153 -22.99 -17.05 10.97
CA LEU A 153 -23.27 -17.58 12.32
C LEU A 153 -21.99 -17.82 13.13
N THR A 154 -21.00 -18.48 12.53
CA THR A 154 -19.80 -18.91 13.26
C THR A 154 -18.76 -17.80 13.39
N SER A 155 -18.42 -17.13 12.29
CA SER A 155 -17.34 -16.15 12.22
C SER A 155 -17.81 -14.73 12.51
N GLU A 156 -18.91 -14.27 11.91
CA GLU A 156 -19.36 -12.87 12.05
C GLU A 156 -20.17 -12.62 13.34
N ILE A 157 -20.81 -13.65 13.91
CA ILE A 157 -21.59 -13.54 15.14
C ILE A 157 -20.83 -14.18 16.31
N SER A 158 -20.69 -15.52 16.32
CA SER A 158 -20.15 -16.24 17.50
C SER A 158 -18.70 -15.87 17.82
N ASN A 159 -17.82 -15.78 16.82
CA ASN A 159 -16.42 -15.38 17.06
C ASN A 159 -16.32 -13.91 17.47
N ASN A 160 -17.14 -13.02 16.89
CA ASN A 160 -17.16 -11.62 17.30
C ASN A 160 -17.67 -11.43 18.73
N ILE A 161 -18.65 -12.21 19.21
CA ILE A 161 -19.04 -12.22 20.63
C ILE A 161 -17.80 -12.52 21.51
N LYS A 162 -16.98 -13.51 21.14
CA LYS A 162 -15.75 -13.85 21.88
C LYS A 162 -14.74 -12.70 21.85
N LYS A 163 -14.49 -12.10 20.69
CA LYS A 163 -13.60 -10.94 20.53
C LYS A 163 -14.06 -9.72 21.33
N ILE A 164 -15.37 -9.44 21.36
CA ILE A 164 -15.95 -8.31 22.10
C ILE A 164 -15.87 -8.55 23.61
N LYS A 165 -16.13 -9.77 24.09
CA LYS A 165 -15.91 -10.15 25.49
C LYS A 165 -14.45 -9.97 25.91
N ASP A 166 -13.51 -10.35 25.03
CA ASP A 166 -12.08 -10.16 25.29
C ASP A 166 -11.69 -8.67 25.40
N LEU A 167 -12.31 -7.81 24.58
CA LEU A 167 -12.09 -6.36 24.65
C LEU A 167 -12.66 -5.74 25.92
N LEU A 168 -13.85 -6.15 26.38
CA LEU A 168 -14.56 -5.55 27.52
C LEU A 168 -13.87 -5.76 28.88
N ARG A 169 -13.06 -6.82 29.04
CA ARG A 169 -12.48 -7.30 30.32
C ARG A 169 -13.56 -7.62 31.38
N ASN A 170 -13.42 -8.76 32.05
CA ASN A 170 -14.28 -9.28 33.14
C ASN A 170 -15.69 -9.77 32.74
N ASP A 171 -15.84 -11.10 32.69
CA ASP A 171 -17.11 -11.84 32.55
C ASP A 171 -18.11 -11.65 33.73
N HIS A 172 -17.79 -10.82 34.72
CA HIS A 172 -18.49 -10.73 36.01
C HIS A 172 -19.32 -9.45 36.22
N GLU A 173 -19.20 -8.44 35.34
CA GLU A 173 -20.03 -7.23 35.40
C GLU A 173 -21.15 -7.29 34.35
N THR A 174 -22.36 -6.87 34.72
CA THR A 174 -23.47 -6.74 33.77
C THR A 174 -23.29 -5.49 32.93
N HIS A 175 -22.86 -5.65 31.69
CA HIS A 175 -22.76 -4.56 30.73
C HIS A 175 -24.12 -4.14 30.17
N THR A 176 -24.29 -2.84 29.98
CA THR A 176 -25.44 -2.23 29.33
C THR A 176 -25.45 -2.51 27.83
N SER A 177 -26.59 -2.29 27.17
CA SER A 177 -26.69 -2.49 25.72
C SER A 177 -25.82 -1.51 24.93
N TYR A 178 -25.71 -0.25 25.34
CA TYR A 178 -24.89 0.73 24.63
C TYR A 178 -23.39 0.46 24.75
N GLU A 179 -22.89 0.02 25.92
CA GLU A 179 -21.49 -0.38 26.10
C GLU A 179 -21.12 -1.51 25.13
N VAL A 180 -21.93 -2.57 25.09
CA VAL A 180 -21.72 -3.70 24.18
C VAL A 180 -21.75 -3.25 22.72
N ASN A 181 -22.65 -2.35 22.35
CA ASN A 181 -22.76 -1.84 20.98
C ASN A 181 -21.57 -0.97 20.56
N ILE A 182 -21.01 -0.16 21.46
CA ILE A 182 -19.79 0.62 21.20
C ILE A 182 -18.61 -0.33 20.95
N PHE A 183 -18.40 -1.32 21.83
CA PHE A 183 -17.32 -2.30 21.64
C PHE A 183 -17.54 -3.22 20.43
N LYS A 184 -18.78 -3.50 20.05
CA LYS A 184 -19.12 -4.17 18.79
C LYS A 184 -18.66 -3.35 17.58
N GLN A 185 -18.93 -2.04 17.55
CA GLN A 185 -18.49 -1.16 16.47
C GLN A 185 -16.97 -1.00 16.44
N ILE A 186 -16.31 -0.89 17.61
CA ILE A 186 -14.84 -0.93 17.71
C ILE A 186 -14.30 -2.23 17.11
N ASN A 187 -14.90 -3.38 17.44
CA ASN A 187 -14.49 -4.67 16.90
C ASN A 187 -14.71 -4.75 15.37
N ALA A 188 -15.81 -4.20 14.85
CA ALA A 188 -16.06 -4.14 13.40
C ALA A 188 -14.98 -3.33 12.67
N VAL A 189 -14.60 -2.17 13.22
CA VAL A 189 -13.49 -1.37 12.69
C VAL A 189 -12.16 -2.12 12.76
N LEU A 190 -11.85 -2.81 13.85
CA LEU A 190 -10.63 -3.60 14.01
C LEU A 190 -10.58 -4.82 13.07
N ASN A 191 -11.71 -5.47 12.82
CA ASN A 191 -11.83 -6.52 11.80
C ASN A 191 -11.64 -5.94 10.38
N SER A 192 -12.15 -4.72 10.12
CA SER A 192 -11.90 -4.02 8.85
C SER A 192 -10.41 -3.68 8.67
N ILE A 193 -9.73 -3.18 9.71
CA ILE A 193 -8.29 -2.93 9.69
C ILE A 193 -7.53 -4.22 9.33
N ASP A 194 -7.85 -5.34 10.00
CA ASP A 194 -7.18 -6.63 9.78
C ASP A 194 -7.26 -7.10 8.31
N ARG A 195 -8.42 -6.89 7.65
CA ARG A 195 -8.61 -7.22 6.23
C ARG A 195 -7.90 -6.25 5.28
N LEU A 196 -7.84 -4.97 5.65
CA LEU A 196 -7.28 -3.90 4.81
C LEU A 196 -5.78 -3.69 5.03
N GLU A 197 -5.19 -4.29 6.07
CA GLU A 197 -3.75 -4.18 6.38
C GLU A 197 -2.88 -4.68 5.21
N VAL A 198 -3.38 -5.61 4.40
CA VAL A 198 -2.71 -6.05 3.15
C VAL A 198 -2.45 -4.91 2.16
N ARG A 199 -3.17 -3.79 2.27
CA ARG A 199 -3.04 -2.59 1.43
C ARG A 199 -2.29 -1.43 2.10
N GLY A 200 -1.89 -1.57 3.37
CA GLY A 200 -1.28 -0.49 4.16
C GLY A 200 -0.73 -0.96 5.50
N ARG A 201 0.33 -1.78 5.46
CA ARG A 201 0.84 -2.47 6.66
C ARG A 201 1.78 -1.62 7.52
N ASP A 202 2.32 -0.51 6.99
CA ASP A 202 3.40 0.23 7.66
C ASP A 202 2.98 0.79 9.03
N SER A 203 1.74 1.29 9.11
CA SER A 203 1.14 1.73 10.36
C SER A 203 -0.37 1.65 10.32
N ALA A 204 -1.00 1.58 11.51
CA ALA A 204 -2.44 1.63 11.65
C ALA A 204 -2.84 2.50 12.84
N GLY A 205 -3.94 3.24 12.70
CA GLY A 205 -4.45 4.08 13.76
C GLY A 205 -5.95 4.13 13.80
N ILE A 206 -6.49 4.39 14.99
CA ILE A 206 -7.91 4.50 15.28
C ILE A 206 -8.12 5.66 16.23
N SER A 207 -9.05 6.54 15.90
CA SER A 207 -9.52 7.62 16.74
C SER A 207 -11.00 7.42 17.03
N MET A 208 -11.34 7.46 18.32
CA MET A 208 -12.69 7.35 18.83
C MET A 208 -13.07 8.67 19.47
N MET A 209 -14.12 9.31 18.98
CA MET A 209 -14.62 10.58 19.51
C MET A 209 -15.97 10.37 20.18
N PHE A 210 -16.10 10.82 21.41
CA PHE A 210 -17.31 10.75 22.23
C PHE A 210 -17.75 12.16 22.60
N VAL A 211 -19.03 12.47 22.47
CA VAL A 211 -19.59 13.77 22.88
C VAL A 211 -20.59 13.53 24.00
N LEU A 212 -20.26 14.08 25.17
CA LEU A 212 -21.05 14.01 26.39
C LEU A 212 -21.75 15.34 26.65
N ASP A 213 -22.92 15.30 27.28
CA ASP A 213 -23.50 16.49 27.91
C ASP A 213 -22.67 16.85 29.16
N ASP A 214 -22.69 18.13 29.56
CA ASP A 214 -21.89 18.67 30.69
C ASP A 214 -22.02 17.83 31.98
N SER A 215 -23.25 17.45 32.33
CA SER A 215 -23.53 16.62 33.51
C SER A 215 -22.96 15.20 33.43
N GLU A 216 -22.90 14.62 32.23
CA GLU A 216 -22.28 13.30 32.01
C GLU A 216 -20.76 13.39 32.15
N PHE A 217 -20.18 14.46 31.61
CA PHE A 217 -18.75 14.73 31.72
C PHE A 217 -18.29 14.93 33.17
N ASP A 218 -19.03 15.68 33.98
CA ASP A 218 -18.72 15.88 35.40
C ASP A 218 -18.67 14.54 36.15
N ARG A 219 -19.63 13.64 35.89
CA ARG A 219 -19.66 12.30 36.51
C ARG A 219 -18.50 11.42 36.03
N PHE A 220 -18.13 11.53 34.77
CA PHE A 220 -16.95 10.86 34.22
C PHE A 220 -15.68 11.36 34.93
N GLU A 221 -15.50 12.67 35.06
CA GLU A 221 -14.34 13.27 35.69
C GLU A 221 -14.23 12.87 37.17
N GLU A 222 -15.34 12.88 37.92
CA GLU A 222 -15.40 12.36 39.28
C GLU A 222 -15.00 10.88 39.37
N THR A 223 -15.44 10.07 38.41
CA THR A 223 -15.14 8.63 38.37
C THR A 223 -13.67 8.37 38.10
N ILE A 224 -13.06 9.14 37.21
CA ILE A 224 -11.62 9.12 36.94
C ILE A 224 -10.82 9.54 38.17
N LYS A 225 -11.26 10.57 38.90
CA LYS A 225 -10.64 11.01 40.16
C LYS A 225 -10.72 9.91 41.24
N LYS A 226 -11.90 9.30 41.44
CA LYS A 226 -12.11 8.19 42.39
C LYS A 226 -11.29 6.95 42.04
N ALA A 227 -11.02 6.71 40.76
CA ALA A 227 -10.19 5.60 40.28
C ALA A 227 -8.68 5.87 40.31
N ASN A 228 -8.23 7.04 40.78
CA ASN A 228 -6.83 7.49 40.73
C ASN A 228 -6.22 7.51 39.31
N LEU A 229 -7.04 7.84 38.29
CA LEU A 229 -6.62 7.90 36.88
C LEU A 229 -6.49 9.34 36.36
N TYR A 230 -6.73 10.36 37.20
CA TYR A 230 -6.78 11.75 36.77
C TYR A 230 -5.42 12.30 36.29
N ASP A 231 -4.31 11.93 36.95
CA ASP A 231 -2.97 12.33 36.52
C ASP A 231 -2.63 11.73 35.15
N GLN A 232 -3.00 10.46 34.93
CA GLN A 232 -2.83 9.79 33.64
C GLN A 232 -3.69 10.44 32.54
N LEU A 233 -4.94 10.81 32.85
CA LEU A 233 -5.80 11.54 31.91
C LEU A 233 -5.16 12.88 31.51
N LYS A 234 -4.63 13.62 32.47
CA LYS A 234 -3.97 14.91 32.24
C LYS A 234 -2.71 14.76 31.39
N GLU A 235 -1.83 13.81 31.73
CA GLU A 235 -0.60 13.52 30.98
C GLU A 235 -0.89 13.18 29.51
N ARG A 236 -1.88 12.31 29.28
CA ARG A 236 -2.31 11.92 27.92
C ARG A 236 -2.97 13.05 27.14
N SER A 237 -3.46 14.09 27.84
CA SER A 237 -4.15 15.24 27.23
C SER A 237 -3.21 16.40 26.84
N THR A 238 -2.01 16.45 27.42
CA THR A 238 -1.05 17.55 27.24
C THR A 238 -0.02 17.33 26.13
N GLN A 239 -0.13 16.25 25.34
CA GLN A 239 0.83 15.95 24.28
C GLN A 239 0.70 16.93 23.09
N ASP A 240 1.85 17.41 22.61
CA ASP A 240 1.96 18.35 21.48
C ASP A 240 1.65 17.70 20.12
N VAL A 241 1.94 16.41 20.00
CA VAL A 241 1.74 15.60 18.79
C VAL A 241 0.71 14.51 19.08
N LEU A 242 -0.21 14.25 18.15
CA LEU A 242 -1.16 13.15 18.28
C LEU A 242 -0.46 11.80 18.09
N VAL A 243 -0.18 11.15 19.21
CA VAL A 243 0.50 9.84 19.29
C VAL A 243 -0.42 8.78 19.92
N ASN A 244 0.07 7.55 20.05
CA ASN A 244 -0.65 6.44 20.64
C ASN A 244 -1.03 6.75 22.09
N LEU A 245 -2.24 6.33 22.49
CA LEU A 245 -2.87 6.67 23.77
C LEU A 245 -3.15 8.17 23.95
N GLY A 246 -2.95 9.02 22.95
CA GLY A 246 -3.26 10.44 23.04
C GLY A 246 -4.75 10.71 23.29
N ILE A 247 -5.04 11.66 24.17
CA ILE A 247 -6.40 12.12 24.48
C ILE A 247 -6.52 13.61 24.10
N LYS A 248 -7.62 14.02 23.49
CA LYS A 248 -7.99 15.43 23.33
C LYS A 248 -9.35 15.66 23.94
N ILE A 249 -9.48 16.73 24.71
CA ILE A 249 -10.73 17.14 25.37
C ILE A 249 -11.03 18.56 24.91
N ASN A 250 -12.26 18.81 24.44
CA ASN A 250 -12.69 20.13 24.05
C ASN A 250 -14.13 20.38 24.53
N GLY A 251 -14.36 21.53 25.18
CA GLY A 251 -15.68 21.98 25.59
C GLY A 251 -16.29 22.88 24.52
N SER A 252 -17.56 22.70 24.21
CA SER A 252 -18.31 23.51 23.24
C SER A 252 -19.75 23.72 23.71
N GLU A 253 -20.47 24.61 23.03
CA GLU A 253 -21.90 24.82 23.20
C GLU A 253 -22.62 24.44 21.91
N ASP A 254 -23.81 23.85 22.03
CA ASP A 254 -24.65 23.56 20.86
C ASP A 254 -25.44 24.78 20.38
N GLU A 255 -26.19 24.62 19.29
CA GLU A 255 -27.03 25.67 18.70
C GLU A 255 -28.08 26.25 19.68
N ASN A 256 -28.40 25.52 20.76
CA ASN A 256 -29.32 25.95 21.81
C ASN A 256 -28.61 26.48 23.07
N GLY A 257 -27.29 26.63 23.05
CA GLY A 257 -26.47 27.06 24.18
C GLY A 257 -26.24 26.00 25.26
N GLN A 258 -26.55 24.72 24.98
CA GLN A 258 -26.28 23.61 25.91
C GLN A 258 -24.80 23.22 25.81
N LYS A 259 -24.12 23.23 26.95
CA LYS A 259 -22.71 22.80 27.05
C LYS A 259 -22.56 21.31 26.77
N ARG A 260 -21.52 20.99 25.98
CA ARG A 260 -21.12 19.64 25.61
C ARG A 260 -19.61 19.52 25.70
N VAL A 261 -19.12 18.33 26.00
CA VAL A 261 -17.69 18.04 26.06
C VAL A 261 -17.37 16.88 25.13
N ALA A 262 -16.46 17.12 24.20
CA ALA A 262 -15.93 16.11 23.32
C ALA A 262 -14.63 15.53 23.88
N ILE A 263 -14.50 14.21 23.86
CA ILE A 263 -13.31 13.47 24.24
C ILE A 263 -12.92 12.57 23.06
N ALA A 264 -11.73 12.80 22.50
CA ALA A 264 -11.16 11.97 21.45
C ALA A 264 -9.99 11.14 22.00
N ILE A 265 -10.08 9.82 21.95
CA ILE A 265 -9.01 8.89 22.33
C ILE A 265 -8.43 8.28 21.05
N THR A 266 -7.10 8.27 20.92
CA THR A 266 -6.41 7.78 19.73
C THR A 266 -5.42 6.68 20.07
N TYR A 267 -5.43 5.62 19.26
CA TYR A 267 -4.48 4.51 19.33
C TYR A 267 -3.75 4.40 17.99
N LYS A 268 -2.42 4.27 18.04
CA LYS A 268 -1.57 4.23 16.85
C LYS A 268 -0.49 3.18 17.02
N VAL A 269 -0.14 2.53 15.91
CA VAL A 269 0.97 1.58 15.84
C VAL A 269 1.70 1.80 14.53
N ALA A 270 3.03 1.83 14.58
CA ALA A 270 3.87 1.92 13.39
C ALA A 270 4.99 0.90 13.50
N ALA A 271 5.17 0.08 12.46
CA ALA A 271 6.18 -0.96 12.43
C ALA A 271 6.68 -1.16 11.01
N GLU A 272 7.98 -0.96 10.77
CA GLU A 272 8.59 -1.21 9.46
C GLU A 272 8.63 -2.72 9.12
N VAL A 273 8.77 -3.58 10.13
CA VAL A 273 8.85 -5.04 9.98
C VAL A 273 7.82 -5.73 10.87
N GLY A 274 7.20 -6.79 10.36
CA GLY A 274 6.25 -7.64 11.08
C GLY A 274 5.28 -8.34 10.12
N SER A 275 4.34 -9.07 10.67
CA SER A 275 3.38 -9.91 9.93
C SER A 275 2.03 -9.20 9.80
N LEU A 276 1.23 -9.58 8.80
CA LEU A 276 -0.17 -9.13 8.71
C LEU A 276 -0.95 -9.57 9.96
N GLY A 277 -1.73 -8.65 10.52
CA GLY A 277 -2.47 -8.82 11.77
C GLY A 277 -1.74 -8.28 13.00
N ASP A 278 -0.43 -8.00 12.93
CA ASP A 278 0.34 -7.49 14.07
C ASP A 278 -0.20 -6.13 14.53
N ASN A 279 -0.52 -5.24 13.59
CA ASN A 279 -1.05 -3.92 13.93
C ASN A 279 -2.43 -4.02 14.59
N SER A 280 -3.34 -4.82 14.00
CA SER A 280 -4.68 -5.04 14.59
C SER A 280 -4.59 -5.66 15.98
N HIS A 281 -3.69 -6.63 16.19
CA HIS A 281 -3.45 -7.24 17.49
C HIS A 281 -2.91 -6.25 18.53
N LEU A 282 -1.95 -5.39 18.15
CA LEU A 282 -1.43 -4.36 19.04
C LEU A 282 -2.51 -3.31 19.41
N LEU A 283 -3.29 -2.85 18.43
CA LEU A 283 -4.41 -1.94 18.67
C LEU A 283 -5.45 -2.56 19.60
N ARG A 284 -5.82 -3.83 19.38
CA ARG A 284 -6.72 -4.59 20.28
C ARG A 284 -6.19 -4.62 21.69
N ASN A 285 -4.89 -4.90 21.87
CA ASN A 285 -4.28 -4.94 23.19
C ASN A 285 -4.24 -3.56 23.87
N HIS A 286 -3.94 -2.48 23.14
CA HIS A 286 -4.00 -1.14 23.70
C HIS A 286 -5.42 -0.76 24.15
N ILE A 287 -6.43 -1.00 23.30
CA ILE A 287 -7.84 -0.73 23.59
C ILE A 287 -8.32 -1.56 24.79
N LYS A 288 -8.05 -2.86 24.78
CA LYS A 288 -8.42 -3.79 25.87
C LYS A 288 -7.86 -3.34 27.22
N ASN A 289 -6.64 -2.81 27.22
CA ASN A 289 -5.93 -2.47 28.45
C ASN A 289 -6.12 -1.01 28.90
N ASP A 290 -6.86 -0.19 28.14
CA ASP A 290 -7.09 1.22 28.45
C ASP A 290 -8.26 1.43 29.43
N THR A 291 -7.94 1.56 30.71
CA THR A 291 -8.93 1.77 31.78
C THR A 291 -9.72 3.07 31.65
N ILE A 292 -9.15 4.12 31.04
CA ILE A 292 -9.84 5.40 30.84
C ILE A 292 -10.94 5.23 29.80
N LEU A 293 -10.68 4.54 28.69
CA LEU A 293 -11.70 4.22 27.69
C LEU A 293 -12.84 3.41 28.31
N HIS A 294 -12.52 2.36 29.07
CA HIS A 294 -13.53 1.52 29.74
C HIS A 294 -14.43 2.32 30.68
N LYS A 295 -13.87 3.29 31.43
CA LYS A 295 -14.67 4.18 32.27
C LYS A 295 -15.47 5.18 31.44
N LEU A 296 -14.91 5.73 30.36
CA LEU A 296 -15.62 6.66 29.48
C LEU A 296 -16.85 6.01 28.84
N VAL A 297 -16.69 4.80 28.31
CA VAL A 297 -17.77 4.06 27.64
C VAL A 297 -18.88 3.63 28.61
N SER A 298 -18.65 3.67 29.93
CA SER A 298 -19.70 3.44 30.93
C SER A 298 -20.65 4.63 31.12
N PHE A 299 -20.37 5.78 30.51
CA PHE A 299 -21.28 6.93 30.46
C PHE A 299 -21.98 6.96 29.10
N TYR A 300 -23.21 7.47 29.06
CA TYR A 300 -24.00 7.50 27.82
C TYR A 300 -23.52 8.64 26.91
N PRO A 301 -22.89 8.37 25.75
CA PRO A 301 -22.52 9.41 24.82
C PRO A 301 -23.73 9.82 23.99
N LYS A 302 -23.92 11.12 23.79
CA LYS A 302 -24.93 11.65 22.87
C LYS A 302 -24.59 11.33 21.42
N TYR A 303 -23.30 11.43 21.09
CA TYR A 303 -22.75 11.07 19.79
C TYR A 303 -21.42 10.34 19.96
N HIS A 304 -21.11 9.45 19.02
CA HIS A 304 -19.79 8.86 18.92
C HIS A 304 -19.43 8.49 17.49
N THR A 305 -18.19 8.73 17.11
CA THR A 305 -17.64 8.39 15.79
C THR A 305 -16.32 7.67 15.94
N ILE A 306 -16.06 6.73 15.03
CA ILE A 306 -14.80 5.97 14.99
C ILE A 306 -14.20 6.17 13.60
N SER A 307 -12.99 6.73 13.54
CA SER A 307 -12.22 6.88 12.31
C SER A 307 -10.94 6.07 12.42
N ALA A 308 -10.63 5.29 11.39
CA ALA A 308 -9.46 4.43 11.38
C ALA A 308 -8.77 4.45 10.02
N HIS A 309 -7.49 4.08 10.01
CA HIS A 309 -6.67 4.05 8.81
C HIS A 309 -5.54 3.03 8.92
N THR A 310 -5.20 2.42 7.79
CA THR A 310 -4.01 1.62 7.57
C THR A 310 -3.17 2.33 6.51
N ARG A 311 -1.92 2.66 6.83
CA ARG A 311 -1.08 3.52 6.01
C ARG A 311 -0.04 2.72 5.25
N TRP A 312 0.08 3.05 3.97
CA TRP A 312 1.24 2.80 3.15
C TRP A 312 1.98 4.13 2.98
N ALA A 313 3.22 4.24 3.45
CA ALA A 313 3.92 5.53 3.45
C ALA A 313 4.37 5.93 2.03
N SER A 314 3.72 6.94 1.44
CA SER A 314 4.16 7.62 0.21
C SER A 314 4.99 8.87 0.53
N VAL A 315 4.48 9.74 1.40
CA VAL A 315 5.12 10.96 1.89
C VAL A 315 5.25 10.91 3.42
N GLY A 316 6.47 10.99 3.93
CA GLY A 316 6.79 11.00 5.36
C GLY A 316 7.12 9.63 5.95
N ALA A 317 7.96 9.60 6.98
CA ALA A 317 8.52 8.38 7.55
C ALA A 317 7.46 7.40 8.11
N ILE A 318 7.82 6.12 8.25
CA ILE A 318 7.02 5.14 8.97
C ILE A 318 7.22 5.38 10.48
N SER A 319 6.40 6.24 11.06
CA SER A 319 6.44 6.54 12.49
C SER A 319 5.05 6.82 13.05
N GLU A 320 4.92 6.74 14.37
CA GLU A 320 3.66 6.96 15.08
C GLU A 320 3.07 8.38 14.86
N PRO A 321 3.86 9.48 14.87
CA PRO A 321 3.37 10.81 14.49
C PRO A 321 2.78 10.92 13.07
N ASN A 322 3.32 10.14 12.13
CA ASN A 322 2.87 10.13 10.73
C ASN A 322 1.75 9.11 10.46
N CYS A 323 1.41 8.28 11.46
CA CYS A 323 0.29 7.37 11.37
C CYS A 323 -1.03 8.15 11.43
N HIS A 324 -1.94 7.87 10.52
CA HIS A 324 -3.27 8.48 10.49
C HIS A 324 -4.19 7.82 11.53
N PRO A 325 -5.16 8.54 12.10
CA PRO A 325 -5.52 9.93 11.82
C PRO A 325 -4.49 10.96 12.32
N VAL A 326 -4.37 12.10 11.64
CA VAL A 326 -3.60 13.27 12.11
C VAL A 326 -4.55 14.38 12.56
N ASP A 327 -4.10 15.26 13.46
CA ASP A 327 -4.92 16.33 14.05
C ASP A 327 -4.56 17.75 13.54
N ASN A 328 -5.24 18.77 14.04
CA ASN A 328 -4.94 20.20 13.82
C ASN A 328 -3.91 20.80 14.81
N SER A 329 -3.23 20.02 15.65
CA SER A 329 -2.27 20.58 16.63
C SER A 329 -1.01 21.14 15.95
N THR A 330 -0.55 22.33 16.37
CA THR A 330 0.66 23.02 15.87
C THR A 330 1.54 23.48 17.03
N THR A 331 2.81 23.78 16.77
CA THR A 331 3.69 24.48 17.72
C THR A 331 3.74 25.98 17.42
N GLY A 332 3.91 26.82 18.45
CA GLY A 332 3.90 28.29 18.34
C GLY A 332 2.68 28.95 18.99
N SER A 333 2.69 30.27 19.12
CA SER A 333 1.63 31.07 19.78
C SER A 333 0.98 32.00 18.77
N SER A 334 -0.30 31.78 18.42
CA SER A 334 -1.24 32.87 18.04
C SER A 334 -2.62 32.47 17.48
N VAL A 335 -2.89 31.21 17.08
CA VAL A 335 -4.21 30.87 16.53
C VAL A 335 -5.13 30.26 17.62
N PRO A 336 -6.34 30.80 17.84
CA PRO A 336 -7.32 30.18 18.72
C PRO A 336 -7.70 28.80 18.15
N LYS A 337 -7.58 27.75 18.98
CA LYS A 337 -7.98 26.39 18.60
C LYS A 337 -9.48 26.36 18.35
N SER A 338 -9.86 25.91 17.16
CA SER A 338 -11.25 25.92 16.72
C SER A 338 -12.04 24.69 17.21
N GLY A 339 -11.37 23.56 17.44
CA GLY A 339 -11.95 22.28 17.87
C GLY A 339 -10.97 21.12 17.69
N ILE A 340 -11.47 19.89 17.79
CA ILE A 340 -10.76 18.65 17.48
C ILE A 340 -11.09 18.25 16.04
N ILE A 341 -10.09 18.26 15.14
CA ILE A 341 -10.25 17.82 13.75
C ILE A 341 -9.27 16.69 13.49
N HIS A 342 -9.76 15.47 13.30
CA HIS A 342 -8.91 14.33 12.92
C HIS A 342 -9.22 13.90 11.49
N ALA A 343 -8.17 13.75 10.68
CA ALA A 343 -8.28 13.41 9.27
C ALA A 343 -7.39 12.23 8.87
N CYS A 344 -7.88 11.46 7.90
CA CYS A 344 -7.17 10.38 7.22
C CYS A 344 -7.15 10.65 5.72
N LEU A 345 -6.05 10.25 5.06
CA LEU A 345 -5.87 10.37 3.62
C LEU A 345 -5.48 9.02 3.01
N ASN A 346 -6.14 8.67 1.93
CA ASN A 346 -5.64 7.76 0.90
C ASN A 346 -5.34 8.57 -0.36
N GLY A 347 -4.16 8.36 -0.96
CA GLY A 347 -3.63 9.21 -2.03
C GLY A 347 -2.64 10.25 -1.49
N ASP A 348 -2.35 11.26 -2.30
CA ASP A 348 -1.33 12.27 -2.02
C ASP A 348 -1.90 13.68 -2.26
N ILE A 349 -1.46 14.65 -1.46
CA ILE A 349 -1.71 16.08 -1.70
C ILE A 349 -0.48 16.69 -2.39
N ASP A 350 -0.51 16.79 -3.71
CA ASP A 350 0.66 17.15 -4.53
C ASP A 350 1.24 18.54 -4.20
N ASN A 351 0.39 19.47 -3.73
CA ASN A 351 0.79 20.83 -3.35
C ASN A 351 0.97 21.04 -1.84
N TYR A 352 1.15 19.98 -1.05
CA TYR A 352 1.25 20.09 0.41
C TYR A 352 2.40 21.01 0.88
N LEU A 353 3.53 21.06 0.17
CA LEU A 353 4.66 21.94 0.52
C LEU A 353 4.32 23.43 0.34
N GLU A 354 3.56 23.76 -0.71
CA GLU A 354 3.07 25.13 -0.96
C GLU A 354 2.17 25.57 0.18
N LEU A 355 1.16 24.74 0.50
CA LEU A 355 0.20 24.98 1.57
C LEU A 355 0.87 25.03 2.95
N LYS A 356 1.81 24.12 3.22
CA LYS A 356 2.61 24.13 4.46
C LYS A 356 3.35 25.45 4.63
N ASN A 357 4.07 25.89 3.60
CA ASN A 357 4.83 27.14 3.65
C ASN A 357 3.92 28.36 3.84
N GLU A 358 2.73 28.37 3.22
CA GLU A 358 1.72 29.42 3.45
C GLU A 358 1.23 29.43 4.90
N TYR A 359 0.94 28.25 5.46
CA TYR A 359 0.48 28.11 6.83
C TYR A 359 1.54 28.54 7.85
N GLU A 360 2.78 28.08 7.69
CA GLU A 360 3.89 28.38 8.61
C GLU A 360 4.31 29.86 8.61
N ARG A 361 4.05 30.60 7.51
CA ARG A 361 4.24 32.06 7.46
C ARG A 361 3.40 32.82 8.47
N HIS A 362 2.29 32.24 8.94
CA HIS A 362 1.41 32.85 9.93
C HIS A 362 1.81 32.54 11.38
N GLY A 363 2.98 31.94 11.61
CA GLY A 363 3.54 31.72 12.95
C GLY A 363 3.14 30.40 13.62
N CYS A 364 2.34 29.56 12.96
CA CYS A 364 2.00 28.21 13.40
C CYS A 364 2.88 27.18 12.70
N LEU A 365 3.77 26.55 13.45
CA LEU A 365 4.73 25.57 12.91
C LEU A 365 4.19 24.16 13.01
N ILE A 366 4.45 23.34 11.99
CA ILE A 366 4.17 21.91 12.06
C ILE A 366 5.31 21.23 12.86
N PRO A 367 5.01 20.39 13.87
CA PRO A 367 6.02 19.63 14.60
C PRO A 367 6.96 18.86 13.65
N GLN A 368 8.26 18.88 13.90
CA GLN A 368 9.27 18.30 13.00
C GLN A 368 9.11 16.78 12.78
N ASP A 369 8.56 16.07 13.77
CA ASP A 369 8.32 14.64 13.69
C ASP A 369 7.19 14.27 12.70
N ILE A 370 6.35 15.25 12.33
CA ILE A 370 5.26 15.10 11.36
C ILE A 370 5.75 15.55 9.99
N THR A 371 5.95 14.58 9.11
CA THR A 371 6.49 14.74 7.75
C THR A 371 5.49 14.36 6.66
N THR A 372 4.34 13.78 7.03
CA THR A 372 3.25 13.45 6.11
C THR A 372 2.51 14.69 5.60
N ASP A 373 2.16 14.65 4.32
CA ASP A 373 1.30 15.61 3.62
C ASP A 373 -0.11 15.72 4.24
N THR A 374 -0.66 14.61 4.76
CA THR A 374 -1.99 14.54 5.40
C THR A 374 -2.20 15.60 6.48
N LYS A 375 -1.13 16.02 7.18
CA LYS A 375 -1.21 17.05 8.23
C LYS A 375 -1.79 18.36 7.73
N ILE A 376 -1.69 18.66 6.43
CA ILE A 376 -2.25 19.88 5.86
C ILE A 376 -3.78 19.90 5.86
N ILE A 377 -4.42 18.74 5.82
CA ILE A 377 -5.88 18.62 5.72
C ILE A 377 -6.58 19.27 6.92
N PRO A 378 -6.34 18.84 8.18
CA PRO A 378 -7.01 19.44 9.34
C PRO A 378 -6.63 20.92 9.53
N LEU A 379 -5.42 21.33 9.14
CA LEU A 379 -4.96 22.72 9.23
C LEU A 379 -5.68 23.63 8.23
N GLN A 380 -5.89 23.17 6.99
CA GLN A 380 -6.62 23.95 5.99
C GLN A 380 -8.10 24.07 6.33
N ILE A 381 -8.70 23.03 6.93
CA ILE A 381 -10.08 23.08 7.43
C ILE A 381 -10.19 24.10 8.59
N GLU A 382 -9.28 24.03 9.56
CA GLU A 382 -9.22 24.99 10.67
C GLU A 382 -9.03 26.43 10.18
N LYS A 383 -8.20 26.66 9.14
CA LYS A 383 -8.04 27.97 8.51
C LYS A 383 -9.38 28.56 8.07
N TYR A 384 -10.24 27.79 7.40
CA TYR A 384 -11.55 28.28 6.97
C TYR A 384 -12.56 28.40 8.12
N ILE A 385 -12.52 27.54 9.12
CA ILE A 385 -13.35 27.71 10.33
C ILE A 385 -13.02 29.03 11.02
N ASN A 386 -11.73 29.35 11.15
CA ASN A 386 -11.27 30.61 11.74
C ASN A 386 -11.61 31.85 10.88
N GLN A 387 -11.97 31.66 9.60
CA GLN A 387 -12.51 32.72 8.74
C GLN A 387 -14.03 32.89 8.89
N GLY A 388 -14.69 32.11 9.76
CA GLY A 388 -16.12 32.19 10.05
C GLY A 388 -17.00 31.29 9.18
N PHE A 389 -16.42 30.37 8.40
CA PHE A 389 -17.20 29.37 7.66
C PHE A 389 -17.68 28.25 8.59
N ASP A 390 -18.87 27.72 8.34
CA ASP A 390 -19.32 26.50 9.01
C ASP A 390 -18.43 25.30 8.62
N VAL A 391 -18.49 24.21 9.41
CA VAL A 391 -17.62 23.03 9.22
C VAL A 391 -17.79 22.40 7.83
N GLN A 392 -19.01 22.37 7.30
CA GLN A 392 -19.28 21.78 6.00
C GLN A 392 -18.64 22.60 4.88
N GLU A 393 -18.80 23.92 4.94
CA GLU A 393 -18.23 24.83 3.96
C GLU A 393 -16.71 24.93 4.09
N ALA A 394 -16.18 24.94 5.31
CA ALA A 394 -14.74 24.90 5.57
C ALA A 394 -14.09 23.62 5.01
N PHE A 395 -14.75 22.46 5.17
CA PHE A 395 -14.29 21.21 4.55
C PHE A 395 -14.32 21.30 3.03
N ARG A 396 -15.39 21.83 2.43
CA ARG A 396 -15.52 22.00 0.97
C ARG A 396 -14.44 22.92 0.41
N LEU A 397 -14.17 24.05 1.06
CA LEU A 397 -13.14 24.99 0.64
C LEU A 397 -11.74 24.36 0.77
N ALA A 398 -11.45 23.68 1.88
CA ALA A 398 -10.18 22.98 2.07
C ALA A 398 -9.90 21.95 0.98
N VAL A 399 -10.87 21.11 0.60
CA VAL A 399 -10.65 20.11 -0.46
C VAL A 399 -10.50 20.70 -1.87
N ASN A 400 -10.95 21.94 -2.09
CA ASN A 400 -10.69 22.66 -3.35
C ASN A 400 -9.25 23.16 -3.46
N ASP A 401 -8.56 23.37 -2.33
CA ASP A 401 -7.16 23.80 -2.32
C ASP A 401 -6.19 22.65 -2.67
N PHE A 402 -6.63 21.40 -2.58
CA PHE A 402 -5.79 20.22 -2.78
C PHE A 402 -5.67 19.83 -4.26
N LYS A 403 -4.43 19.69 -4.72
CA LYS A 403 -4.05 19.11 -6.02
C LYS A 403 -3.69 17.63 -5.84
N GLY A 404 -3.94 16.83 -6.86
CA GLY A 404 -3.70 15.37 -6.84
C GLY A 404 -4.96 14.53 -6.72
N SER A 405 -4.78 13.22 -6.60
CA SER A 405 -5.85 12.23 -6.39
C SER A 405 -5.92 11.85 -4.92
N HIS A 406 -7.08 12.05 -4.30
CA HIS A 406 -7.25 11.86 -2.87
C HIS A 406 -8.63 11.30 -2.50
N ALA A 407 -8.65 10.52 -1.43
CA ALA A 407 -9.82 10.08 -0.70
C ALA A 407 -9.60 10.43 0.79
N ILE A 408 -10.39 11.35 1.32
CA ILE A 408 -10.24 11.94 2.65
C ILE A 408 -11.42 11.50 3.52
N SER A 409 -11.12 11.13 4.77
CA SER A 409 -12.11 10.95 5.84
C SER A 409 -11.78 11.87 7.01
N MET A 410 -12.79 12.57 7.53
CA MET A 410 -12.64 13.51 8.63
C MET A 410 -13.81 13.39 9.61
N HIS A 411 -13.51 13.43 10.90
CA HIS A 411 -14.50 13.57 11.96
C HIS A 411 -14.06 14.67 12.94
N THR A 412 -15.02 15.38 13.51
CA THR A 412 -14.77 16.55 14.35
C THR A 412 -15.89 16.78 15.34
N ASP A 413 -15.55 17.32 16.50
CA ASP A 413 -16.51 17.73 17.53
C ASP A 413 -17.30 18.99 17.17
N LEU A 414 -16.87 19.72 16.14
CA LEU A 414 -17.57 20.90 15.63
C LEU A 414 -18.83 20.56 14.83
N SER A 415 -18.97 19.30 14.41
CA SER A 415 -20.21 18.76 13.89
C SER A 415 -20.42 17.34 14.44
N PRO A 416 -20.79 17.21 15.73
CA PRO A 416 -20.91 15.94 16.44
C PRO A 416 -21.76 14.91 15.69
N GLY A 417 -21.36 13.64 15.75
CA GLY A 417 -22.10 12.53 15.13
C GLY A 417 -22.01 12.49 13.60
N LYS A 418 -21.15 13.30 12.98
CA LYS A 418 -20.97 13.28 11.52
C LYS A 418 -19.57 12.85 11.09
N ILE A 419 -19.53 12.12 9.97
CA ILE A 419 -18.29 11.80 9.23
C ILE A 419 -18.34 12.49 7.88
N PHE A 420 -17.27 13.19 7.53
CA PHE A 420 -17.09 13.89 6.27
C PHE A 420 -16.15 13.09 5.38
N LEU A 421 -16.56 12.88 4.13
CA LEU A 421 -15.82 12.12 3.13
C LEU A 421 -15.63 13.00 1.90
N ALA A 422 -14.46 12.96 1.29
CA ALA A 422 -14.20 13.62 0.01
C ALA A 422 -13.38 12.71 -0.91
N GLN A 423 -13.71 12.68 -2.21
CA GLN A 423 -12.94 11.93 -3.20
C GLN A 423 -12.82 12.74 -4.50
N LYS A 424 -11.60 12.85 -5.03
CA LYS A 424 -11.31 13.46 -6.34
C LYS A 424 -10.18 12.69 -7.02
N GLY A 425 -10.31 12.50 -8.34
CA GLY A 425 -9.33 11.81 -9.16
C GLY A 425 -9.53 10.29 -9.23
N SER A 426 -8.61 9.65 -9.95
CA SER A 426 -8.57 8.21 -10.23
C SER A 426 -7.63 7.48 -9.27
N GLY A 427 -7.89 6.22 -8.96
CA GLY A 427 -6.97 5.36 -8.21
C GLY A 427 -7.19 5.28 -6.69
N GLN A 428 -8.01 6.16 -6.12
CA GLN A 428 -8.53 6.05 -4.75
C GLN A 428 -10.05 5.86 -4.80
N ALA A 429 -10.60 5.14 -3.83
CA ALA A 429 -12.04 4.89 -3.76
C ALA A 429 -12.55 5.03 -2.33
N ILE A 430 -13.82 5.43 -2.20
CA ILE A 430 -14.60 5.37 -0.98
C ILE A 430 -15.92 4.66 -1.28
N PHE A 431 -16.24 3.67 -0.47
CA PHE A 431 -17.49 2.94 -0.45
C PHE A 431 -18.18 3.21 0.88
N ILE A 432 -19.44 3.65 0.83
CA ILE A 432 -20.23 3.95 2.03
C ILE A 432 -21.13 2.75 2.29
N GLY A 433 -20.76 1.93 3.28
CA GLY A 433 -21.57 0.80 3.72
C GLY A 433 -22.83 1.27 4.45
N ILE A 434 -23.98 0.74 4.04
CA ILE A 434 -25.28 1.05 4.63
C ILE A 434 -25.72 -0.14 5.49
N ALA A 435 -25.40 -0.11 6.79
CA ALA A 435 -25.91 -1.08 7.74
C ALA A 435 -27.25 -0.59 8.32
N LYS A 436 -27.94 -1.47 9.06
CA LYS A 436 -29.24 -1.13 9.67
C LYS A 436 -29.13 -0.05 10.75
N ASP A 437 -28.06 -0.09 11.53
CA ASP A 437 -27.92 0.74 12.74
C ASP A 437 -26.88 1.86 12.58
N TYR A 438 -26.08 1.86 11.52
CA TYR A 438 -24.98 2.81 11.31
C TYR A 438 -24.48 2.81 9.85
N TYR A 439 -23.63 3.79 9.52
CA TYR A 439 -22.86 3.82 8.27
C TYR A 439 -21.43 3.37 8.51
N MET A 440 -20.83 2.69 7.53
CA MET A 440 -19.44 2.25 7.58
C MET A 440 -18.72 2.60 6.28
N PRO A 441 -18.12 3.79 6.18
CA PRO A 441 -17.30 4.13 5.03
C PRO A 441 -15.97 3.36 5.06
N SER A 442 -15.53 2.89 3.90
CA SER A 442 -14.27 2.18 3.73
C SER A 442 -13.68 2.43 2.35
N SER A 443 -12.37 2.29 2.18
CA SER A 443 -11.72 2.46 0.88
C SER A 443 -11.92 1.28 -0.07
N GLU A 444 -12.37 0.14 0.45
CA GLU A 444 -12.71 -1.05 -0.31
C GLU A 444 -13.96 -1.71 0.27
N VAL A 445 -14.71 -2.43 -0.56
CA VAL A 445 -15.89 -3.18 -0.11
C VAL A 445 -15.54 -4.21 0.98
N TYR A 446 -14.30 -4.70 1.00
CA TYR A 446 -13.80 -5.67 1.99
C TYR A 446 -13.88 -5.16 3.44
N GLY A 447 -13.80 -3.84 3.66
CA GLY A 447 -13.91 -3.25 4.99
C GLY A 447 -15.34 -3.22 5.54
N LEU A 448 -16.36 -3.29 4.66
CA LEU A 448 -17.77 -3.16 5.04
C LEU A 448 -18.59 -4.46 4.90
N ILE A 449 -18.13 -5.46 4.14
CA ILE A 449 -18.95 -6.65 3.80
C ILE A 449 -19.32 -7.54 4.99
N GLU A 450 -18.55 -7.50 6.08
CA GLU A 450 -18.93 -8.19 7.33
C GLU A 450 -20.18 -7.55 7.94
N GLU A 451 -20.38 -6.25 7.79
CA GLU A 451 -21.50 -5.54 8.41
C GLU A 451 -22.69 -5.41 7.45
N THR A 452 -22.42 -5.16 6.17
CA THR A 452 -23.46 -4.98 5.16
C THR A 452 -22.95 -5.27 3.74
N PRO A 453 -23.75 -5.93 2.88
CA PRO A 453 -23.44 -6.06 1.45
C PRO A 453 -23.87 -4.83 0.63
N PHE A 454 -24.57 -3.88 1.25
CA PHE A 454 -25.16 -2.72 0.56
C PHE A 454 -24.27 -1.50 0.71
N PHE A 455 -23.96 -0.84 -0.40
CA PHE A 455 -23.06 0.31 -0.38
C PHE A 455 -23.37 1.33 -1.47
N ILE A 456 -22.93 2.57 -1.26
CA ILE A 456 -22.83 3.59 -2.31
C ILE A 456 -21.34 3.77 -2.65
N LYS A 457 -21.00 3.78 -3.94
CA LYS A 457 -19.62 4.03 -4.42
C LYS A 457 -19.49 5.50 -4.79
N MET A 458 -18.53 6.20 -4.20
CA MET A 458 -18.16 7.56 -4.64
C MET A 458 -17.40 7.52 -5.97
N ASP A 459 -17.61 8.53 -6.80
CA ASP A 459 -17.02 8.66 -8.13
C ASP A 459 -16.24 9.97 -8.24
N GLY A 460 -14.95 9.90 -7.90
CA GLY A 460 -14.02 11.03 -7.97
C GLY A 460 -13.56 11.39 -9.39
N GLU A 461 -13.82 10.55 -10.39
CA GLU A 461 -13.43 10.77 -11.80
C GLU A 461 -14.53 11.47 -12.61
N LYS A 462 -15.79 11.30 -12.21
CA LYS A 462 -16.94 11.88 -12.90
C LYS A 462 -16.85 13.40 -12.95
N GLN A 463 -16.72 13.91 -14.18
CA GLN A 463 -16.88 15.32 -14.49
C GLN A 463 -18.35 15.63 -14.78
N VAL A 464 -18.88 16.69 -14.21
CA VAL A 464 -20.25 17.16 -14.45
C VAL A 464 -20.29 18.65 -14.69
N GLN A 465 -21.34 19.13 -15.36
CA GLN A 465 -21.63 20.55 -15.43
C GLN A 465 -22.18 21.02 -14.08
N GLY A 466 -21.37 21.78 -13.35
CA GLY A 466 -21.68 22.36 -12.06
C GLY A 466 -22.17 23.82 -12.14
N ARG A 467 -22.23 24.49 -11.00
CA ARG A 467 -22.68 25.89 -10.86
C ARG A 467 -21.75 26.86 -11.57
N ASP A 468 -20.44 26.66 -11.43
CA ASP A 468 -19.40 27.59 -11.90
C ASP A 468 -18.61 27.04 -13.11
N GLY A 469 -19.15 26.03 -13.80
CA GLY A 469 -18.50 25.36 -14.92
C GLY A 469 -18.39 23.84 -14.71
N THR A 470 -17.51 23.19 -15.45
CA THR A 470 -17.24 21.76 -15.25
C THR A 470 -16.58 21.54 -13.89
N THR A 471 -17.16 20.70 -13.05
CA THR A 471 -16.67 20.36 -11.72
C THR A 471 -16.34 18.88 -11.62
N GLN A 472 -15.43 18.55 -10.69
CA GLN A 472 -14.98 17.20 -10.38
C GLN A 472 -14.72 17.08 -8.88
N GLY A 473 -14.99 15.90 -8.33
CA GLY A 473 -14.80 15.59 -6.92
C GLY A 473 -16.13 15.64 -6.16
N GLN A 474 -16.30 14.68 -5.25
CA GLN A 474 -17.54 14.46 -4.51
C GLN A 474 -17.27 14.55 -3.00
N ILE A 475 -18.21 15.13 -2.27
CA ILE A 475 -18.25 15.20 -0.80
C ILE A 475 -19.50 14.50 -0.31
N PHE A 476 -19.35 13.61 0.67
CA PHE A 476 -20.44 12.94 1.35
C PHE A 476 -20.34 13.19 2.85
N ILE A 477 -21.46 13.53 3.49
CA ILE A 477 -21.56 13.77 4.94
C ILE A 477 -22.56 12.76 5.49
N LEU A 478 -22.10 11.91 6.40
CA LEU A 478 -22.88 10.85 7.03
C LEU A 478 -23.31 11.31 8.42
N ASN A 479 -24.61 11.27 8.72
CA ASN A 479 -25.15 11.73 10.00
C ASN A 479 -25.70 10.56 10.84
N GLN A 480 -25.19 10.43 12.08
CA GLN A 480 -25.62 9.45 13.08
C GLN A 480 -27.09 9.61 13.50
N ASP A 481 -27.69 10.81 13.42
CA ASP A 481 -29.10 11.04 13.79
C ASP A 481 -30.11 10.32 12.88
N SER A 482 -29.67 9.83 11.73
CA SER A 482 -30.53 9.07 10.82
C SER A 482 -30.66 7.62 11.27
N ALA A 483 -31.85 7.04 11.11
CA ALA A 483 -32.11 5.62 11.36
C ALA A 483 -31.51 4.67 10.28
N GLY A 484 -30.40 5.06 9.65
CA GLY A 484 -29.79 4.41 8.48
C GLY A 484 -30.44 4.80 7.14
N GLY A 485 -30.06 4.11 6.05
CA GLY A 485 -30.60 4.36 4.70
C GLY A 485 -29.91 5.49 3.94
N MET A 486 -30.65 6.26 3.13
CA MET A 486 -30.10 7.41 2.40
C MET A 486 -30.39 8.74 3.10
N ASP A 487 -31.37 8.78 4.00
CA ASP A 487 -31.87 10.01 4.63
C ASP A 487 -30.79 10.71 5.48
N GLY A 488 -29.82 9.94 5.98
CA GLY A 488 -28.67 10.44 6.75
C GLY A 488 -27.46 10.82 5.91
N ILE A 489 -27.56 10.79 4.57
CA ILE A 489 -26.45 11.05 3.66
C ILE A 489 -26.71 12.34 2.89
N LYS A 490 -25.84 13.34 3.08
CA LYS A 490 -25.80 14.53 2.23
C LYS A 490 -24.65 14.39 1.23
N ALA A 491 -24.92 14.56 -0.06
CA ALA A 491 -23.92 14.43 -1.12
C ALA A 491 -23.89 15.68 -2.01
N ILE A 492 -22.70 16.21 -2.26
CA ILE A 492 -22.44 17.39 -3.10
C ILE A 492 -21.16 17.23 -3.93
N TYR A 493 -21.03 17.96 -5.02
CA TYR A 493 -19.77 18.18 -5.72
C TYR A 493 -18.93 19.27 -5.04
N TYR A 494 -17.64 19.37 -5.38
CA TYR A 494 -16.71 20.34 -4.77
C TYR A 494 -17.12 21.81 -4.98
N ASP A 495 -17.93 22.11 -6.01
CA ASP A 495 -18.50 23.43 -6.29
C ASP A 495 -19.85 23.68 -5.59
N ASN A 496 -20.25 22.80 -4.65
CA ASN A 496 -21.52 22.85 -3.94
C ASN A 496 -22.76 22.51 -4.80
N THR A 497 -22.59 21.92 -5.99
CA THR A 497 -23.69 21.31 -6.75
C THR A 497 -24.21 20.07 -6.01
N ARG A 498 -25.54 19.95 -5.85
CA ARG A 498 -26.16 18.82 -5.13
C ARG A 498 -26.07 17.52 -5.94
N ILE A 499 -25.84 16.41 -5.25
CA ILE A 499 -25.96 15.06 -5.80
C ILE A 499 -27.27 14.46 -5.28
N ASP A 500 -28.20 14.17 -6.18
CA ASP A 500 -29.46 13.51 -5.83
C ASP A 500 -29.28 12.00 -5.84
N LEU A 501 -29.24 11.40 -4.65
CA LEU A 501 -29.13 9.96 -4.46
C LEU A 501 -30.51 9.31 -4.52
N GLY A 502 -30.60 8.21 -5.27
CA GLY A 502 -31.78 7.36 -5.39
C GLY A 502 -31.49 5.90 -5.09
N LYS A 503 -32.53 5.06 -5.12
CA LYS A 503 -32.41 3.63 -4.81
C LYS A 503 -31.43 2.88 -5.72
N ASN A 504 -31.22 3.37 -6.95
CA ASN A 504 -30.31 2.77 -7.92
C ASN A 504 -28.83 3.05 -7.61
N ASP A 505 -28.52 4.01 -6.74
CA ASP A 505 -27.16 4.30 -6.30
C ASP A 505 -26.68 3.32 -5.21
N ILE A 506 -27.63 2.66 -4.53
CA ILE A 506 -27.34 1.57 -3.59
C ILE A 506 -27.01 0.31 -4.39
N LYS A 507 -25.75 -0.08 -4.34
CA LYS A 507 -25.22 -1.30 -4.95
C LYS A 507 -25.22 -2.44 -3.93
N HIS A 508 -25.25 -3.67 -4.43
CA HIS A 508 -25.11 -4.88 -3.65
C HIS A 508 -23.87 -5.65 -4.12
N THR A 509 -23.04 -6.12 -3.20
CA THR A 509 -21.91 -7.02 -3.52
C THR A 509 -22.25 -8.46 -3.17
N GLU A 510 -21.94 -9.39 -4.08
CA GLU A 510 -22.01 -10.84 -3.82
C GLU A 510 -20.78 -11.36 -3.04
N ILE A 511 -19.71 -10.56 -2.95
CA ILE A 511 -18.52 -10.90 -2.16
C ILE A 511 -18.88 -10.87 -0.67
N THR A 512 -18.49 -11.91 0.05
CA THR A 512 -18.72 -12.07 1.50
C THR A 512 -17.41 -12.10 2.27
N SER A 513 -17.45 -11.90 3.59
CA SER A 513 -16.24 -11.96 4.43
C SER A 513 -15.57 -13.34 4.39
N ARG A 514 -16.30 -14.42 4.04
CA ARG A 514 -15.77 -15.77 3.81
C ARG A 514 -14.79 -15.83 2.64
N ASP A 515 -15.06 -15.05 1.59
CA ASP A 515 -14.30 -15.08 0.34
C ASP A 515 -12.91 -14.44 0.49
N ILE A 516 -12.74 -13.57 1.49
CA ILE A 516 -11.52 -12.77 1.72
C ILE A 516 -10.81 -13.09 3.04
N ASP A 517 -11.25 -14.10 3.78
CA ASP A 517 -10.64 -14.49 5.05
C ASP A 517 -9.27 -15.15 4.83
N ARG A 518 -8.29 -14.85 5.71
CA ARG A 518 -6.94 -15.46 5.65
C ARG A 518 -6.90 -16.88 6.21
N GLN A 519 -7.92 -17.29 6.97
CA GLN A 519 -7.96 -18.53 7.75
C GLN A 519 -6.70 -18.65 8.63
N ASP A 520 -6.22 -19.87 8.87
CA ASP A 520 -5.04 -20.14 9.69
C ASP A 520 -3.71 -19.99 8.93
N PHE A 521 -3.73 -19.43 7.71
CA PHE A 521 -2.51 -19.25 6.93
C PHE A 521 -1.71 -18.03 7.43
N PRO A 522 -0.37 -18.10 7.46
CA PRO A 522 0.46 -16.95 7.80
C PRO A 522 0.36 -15.84 6.75
N HIS A 523 0.15 -16.23 5.48
CA HIS A 523 0.10 -15.33 4.34
C HIS A 523 -1.05 -15.69 3.38
N TYR A 524 -1.71 -14.68 2.82
CA TYR A 524 -2.71 -14.86 1.75
C TYR A 524 -2.10 -15.56 0.54
N PHE A 525 -0.86 -15.24 0.18
CA PHE A 525 -0.16 -15.87 -0.95
C PHE A 525 -0.12 -17.40 -0.82
N LEU A 526 0.23 -17.91 0.38
CA LEU A 526 0.28 -19.35 0.62
C LEU A 526 -1.11 -19.98 0.65
N LYS A 527 -2.10 -19.28 1.23
CA LYS A 527 -3.51 -19.70 1.18
C LYS A 527 -3.97 -19.87 -0.26
N GLU A 528 -3.77 -18.87 -1.09
CA GLU A 528 -4.27 -18.84 -2.46
C GLU A 528 -3.58 -19.88 -3.37
N ILE A 529 -2.29 -20.15 -3.17
CA ILE A 529 -1.61 -21.30 -3.78
C ILE A 529 -2.27 -22.62 -3.36
N SER A 530 -2.57 -22.76 -2.06
CA SER A 530 -3.17 -23.97 -1.51
C SER A 530 -4.61 -24.18 -1.99
N GLU A 531 -5.35 -23.10 -2.22
CA GLU A 531 -6.72 -23.08 -2.75
C GLU A 531 -6.79 -23.20 -4.28
N SER A 532 -5.67 -23.07 -4.98
CA SER A 532 -5.61 -23.09 -6.46
C SER A 532 -6.26 -24.33 -7.10
N PRO A 533 -6.10 -25.58 -6.59
CA PRO A 533 -6.80 -26.74 -7.14
C PRO A 533 -8.33 -26.60 -7.07
N HIS A 534 -8.85 -26.07 -5.97
CA HIS A 534 -10.28 -25.85 -5.77
C HIS A 534 -10.80 -24.72 -6.67
N SER A 535 -10.02 -23.66 -6.87
CA SER A 535 -10.32 -22.60 -7.84
C SER A 535 -10.43 -23.15 -9.27
N VAL A 536 -9.53 -24.06 -9.66
CA VAL A 536 -9.57 -24.75 -10.95
C VAL A 536 -10.79 -25.68 -11.04
N GLU A 537 -11.12 -26.43 -9.99
CA GLU A 537 -12.35 -27.25 -9.94
C GLU A 537 -13.60 -26.40 -10.17
N LYS A 538 -13.76 -25.31 -9.42
CA LYS A 538 -14.88 -24.37 -9.60
C LYS A 538 -14.89 -23.74 -11.00
N THR A 539 -13.73 -23.50 -11.60
CA THR A 539 -13.62 -22.98 -12.98
C THR A 539 -14.12 -24.00 -14.00
N LEU A 540 -13.98 -25.30 -13.73
CA LEU A 540 -14.49 -26.38 -14.58
C LEU A 540 -15.98 -26.66 -14.35
N GLN A 541 -16.52 -26.36 -13.18
CA GLN A 541 -17.93 -26.56 -12.85
C GLN A 541 -18.85 -25.85 -13.86
N LYS A 542 -19.96 -26.51 -14.20
CA LYS A 542 -20.97 -26.11 -15.22
C LYS A 542 -20.49 -26.01 -16.68
N ARG A 543 -19.20 -26.22 -16.97
CA ARG A 543 -18.62 -25.95 -18.30
C ARG A 543 -18.39 -27.16 -19.19
N TRP A 544 -18.77 -28.33 -18.73
CA TRP A 544 -18.71 -29.55 -19.50
C TRP A 544 -19.85 -30.48 -19.11
N LYS A 545 -20.22 -31.37 -20.02
CA LYS A 545 -21.16 -32.47 -19.76
C LYS A 545 -20.78 -33.76 -20.45
N ILE A 546 -21.33 -34.85 -19.93
CA ILE A 546 -21.26 -36.17 -20.53
C ILE A 546 -22.43 -36.26 -21.50
N LYS A 547 -22.13 -36.50 -22.78
CA LYS A 547 -23.13 -36.87 -23.77
C LYS A 547 -23.22 -38.39 -23.80
N GLU A 548 -24.35 -38.94 -23.34
CA GLU A 548 -24.63 -40.37 -23.36
C GLU A 548 -25.13 -40.80 -24.75
N ASP A 549 -24.22 -40.83 -25.73
CA ASP A 549 -24.43 -41.54 -27.00
C ASP A 549 -23.90 -43.00 -26.86
N LYS A 550 -23.86 -43.79 -27.95
CA LYS A 550 -23.27 -45.16 -27.97
C LYS A 550 -21.84 -45.25 -27.39
N ILE A 551 -21.13 -44.12 -27.29
CA ILE A 551 -19.80 -43.97 -26.66
C ILE A 551 -19.86 -42.77 -25.72
N ARG A 552 -19.32 -42.91 -24.49
CA ARG A 552 -19.28 -41.83 -23.49
C ARG A 552 -18.34 -40.71 -23.92
N ARG A 553 -18.91 -39.59 -24.40
CA ARG A 553 -18.18 -38.39 -24.86
C ARG A 553 -18.36 -37.22 -23.92
N TYR A 554 -17.38 -36.33 -23.88
CA TYR A 554 -17.42 -35.10 -23.10
C TYR A 554 -17.52 -33.91 -24.05
N VAL A 555 -18.39 -32.96 -23.74
CA VAL A 555 -18.59 -31.74 -24.54
C VAL A 555 -18.53 -30.50 -23.67
N VAL A 556 -18.04 -29.39 -24.22
CA VAL A 556 -18.00 -28.09 -23.53
C VAL A 556 -19.36 -27.40 -23.61
N THR A 557 -19.82 -26.88 -22.49
CA THR A 557 -21.06 -26.10 -22.34
C THR A 557 -20.71 -24.70 -21.86
N LEU A 558 -20.99 -23.67 -22.67
CA LEU A 558 -20.86 -22.27 -22.26
C LEU A 558 -22.21 -21.60 -22.47
N ASP A 559 -22.65 -20.79 -21.50
CA ASP A 559 -23.88 -20.03 -21.59
C ASP A 559 -23.77 -18.85 -22.58
N GLU A 560 -24.90 -18.27 -22.97
CA GLU A 560 -24.97 -17.17 -23.92
C GLU A 560 -24.27 -15.90 -23.40
N LYS A 561 -24.25 -15.68 -22.08
CA LYS A 561 -23.52 -14.56 -21.45
C LYS A 561 -22.01 -14.72 -21.59
N THR A 562 -21.51 -15.95 -21.55
CA THR A 562 -20.10 -16.28 -21.71
C THR A 562 -19.68 -16.21 -23.17
N PHE A 563 -20.44 -16.85 -24.07
CA PHE A 563 -20.10 -16.94 -25.49
C PHE A 563 -21.31 -16.64 -26.38
N PRO A 564 -21.60 -15.35 -26.63
CA PRO A 564 -22.83 -14.91 -27.30
C PRO A 564 -23.00 -15.47 -28.72
N GLU A 565 -24.25 -15.67 -29.14
CA GLU A 565 -24.57 -16.15 -30.50
C GLU A 565 -24.02 -15.23 -31.59
N THR A 566 -23.98 -13.92 -31.35
CA THR A 566 -23.42 -12.93 -32.27
C THR A 566 -21.94 -13.21 -32.58
N LEU A 567 -21.18 -13.58 -31.56
CA LEU A 567 -19.76 -13.93 -31.68
C LEU A 567 -19.59 -15.30 -32.36
N GLN A 568 -20.41 -16.28 -31.97
CA GLN A 568 -20.42 -17.61 -32.62
C GLN A 568 -20.67 -17.48 -34.12
N LYS A 569 -21.64 -16.67 -34.52
CA LYS A 569 -21.96 -16.39 -35.92
C LYS A 569 -20.83 -15.66 -36.63
N ALA A 570 -20.18 -14.68 -36.00
CA ALA A 570 -19.04 -13.98 -36.59
C ALA A 570 -17.84 -14.92 -36.89
N LEU A 571 -17.61 -15.91 -36.03
CA LEU A 571 -16.61 -16.96 -36.25
C LEU A 571 -17.01 -17.90 -37.40
N LEU A 572 -18.25 -18.38 -37.42
CA LEU A 572 -18.77 -19.28 -38.47
C LEU A 572 -18.80 -18.60 -39.85
N ASP A 573 -19.21 -17.33 -39.91
CA ASP A 573 -19.24 -16.50 -41.11
C ASP A 573 -17.81 -16.11 -41.60
N LYS A 574 -16.76 -16.53 -40.89
CA LYS A 574 -15.34 -16.20 -41.17
C LYS A 574 -15.06 -14.69 -41.20
N LYS A 575 -15.81 -13.90 -40.43
CA LYS A 575 -15.57 -12.47 -40.24
C LYS A 575 -14.38 -12.23 -39.34
N ILE A 576 -14.20 -13.07 -38.32
CA ILE A 576 -13.05 -13.02 -37.43
C ILE A 576 -11.89 -13.81 -38.02
N ARG A 577 -10.75 -13.14 -38.19
CA ARG A 577 -9.48 -13.73 -38.66
C ARG A 577 -8.35 -13.58 -37.65
N ARG A 578 -8.43 -12.53 -36.82
CA ARG A 578 -7.41 -12.19 -35.82
C ARG A 578 -7.98 -12.40 -34.42
N ILE A 579 -7.26 -13.12 -33.57
CA ILE A 579 -7.63 -13.33 -32.16
C ILE A 579 -6.47 -12.87 -31.30
N PHE A 580 -6.70 -11.85 -30.48
CA PHE A 580 -5.71 -11.29 -29.59
C PHE A 580 -6.07 -11.58 -28.14
N PHE A 581 -5.17 -12.24 -27.41
CA PHE A 581 -5.23 -12.29 -25.95
C PHE A 581 -4.46 -11.11 -25.36
N VAL A 582 -5.07 -10.36 -24.46
CA VAL A 582 -4.43 -9.18 -23.85
C VAL A 582 -4.50 -9.21 -22.33
N GLY A 583 -3.44 -8.73 -21.69
CA GLY A 583 -3.38 -8.59 -20.24
C GLY A 583 -2.11 -7.87 -19.79
N GLN A 584 -1.98 -7.61 -18.49
CA GLN A 584 -0.79 -7.00 -17.90
C GLN A 584 -0.18 -7.89 -16.80
N GLY A 585 1.14 -7.80 -16.61
CA GLY A 585 1.85 -8.63 -15.63
C GLY A 585 1.61 -10.13 -15.83
N THR A 586 1.30 -10.84 -14.73
CA THR A 586 0.89 -12.26 -14.70
C THR A 586 -0.28 -12.56 -15.64
N ALA A 587 -1.31 -11.72 -15.69
CA ALA A 587 -2.43 -11.91 -16.62
C ALA A 587 -1.98 -11.80 -18.09
N GLY A 588 -0.98 -10.96 -18.36
CA GLY A 588 -0.34 -10.91 -19.67
C GLY A 588 0.50 -12.16 -19.98
N VAL A 589 1.04 -12.87 -18.99
CA VAL A 589 1.70 -14.18 -19.22
C VAL A 589 0.67 -15.28 -19.42
N ALA A 590 -0.42 -15.28 -18.63
CA ALA A 590 -1.57 -16.16 -18.85
C ALA A 590 -2.13 -15.99 -20.27
N ALA A 591 -2.25 -14.75 -20.77
CA ALA A 591 -2.65 -14.45 -22.14
C ALA A 591 -1.77 -15.16 -23.20
N HIS A 592 -0.45 -15.26 -22.98
CA HIS A 592 0.44 -16.02 -23.88
C HIS A 592 0.14 -17.51 -23.83
N ALA A 593 0.03 -18.10 -22.65
CA ALA A 593 -0.34 -19.52 -22.50
C ALA A 593 -1.72 -19.82 -23.13
N CYS A 594 -2.68 -18.89 -23.00
CA CYS A 594 -4.00 -18.99 -23.62
C CYS A 594 -3.94 -18.98 -25.15
N ALA A 595 -3.13 -18.09 -25.73
CA ALA A 595 -2.90 -18.02 -27.17
C ALA A 595 -2.23 -19.29 -27.70
N ASP A 596 -1.23 -19.83 -26.98
CA ASP A 596 -0.54 -21.07 -27.35
C ASP A 596 -1.50 -22.27 -27.35
N ILE A 597 -2.36 -22.38 -26.33
CA ILE A 597 -3.40 -23.41 -26.25
C ILE A 597 -4.39 -23.29 -27.42
N LEU A 598 -4.86 -22.09 -27.73
CA LEU A 598 -5.79 -21.89 -28.83
C LEU A 598 -5.14 -22.21 -30.18
N ASN A 599 -3.89 -21.80 -30.40
CA ASN A 599 -3.11 -22.18 -31.59
C ASN A 599 -3.04 -23.70 -31.74
N TYR A 600 -2.72 -24.43 -30.65
CA TYR A 600 -2.69 -25.88 -30.65
C TYR A 600 -4.06 -26.52 -30.94
N TYR A 601 -5.15 -25.95 -30.46
CA TYR A 601 -6.50 -26.46 -30.73
C TYR A 601 -7.01 -26.14 -32.13
N MET A 602 -6.68 -24.98 -32.66
CA MET A 602 -7.14 -24.53 -33.96
C MET A 602 -6.36 -25.18 -35.10
N ASP A 603 -5.03 -25.26 -34.97
CA ASP A 603 -4.12 -25.90 -35.92
C ASP A 603 -4.43 -25.52 -37.38
N ASP A 604 -4.68 -24.22 -37.56
CA ASP A 604 -5.07 -23.63 -38.83
C ASP A 604 -4.35 -22.29 -39.01
N PRO A 605 -3.46 -22.16 -40.01
CA PRO A 605 -2.74 -20.92 -40.28
C PRO A 605 -3.65 -19.79 -40.79
N TRP A 606 -4.92 -20.06 -41.12
CA TRP A 606 -5.90 -19.02 -41.48
C TRP A 606 -6.15 -18.03 -40.34
N PHE A 607 -6.10 -18.49 -39.09
CA PHE A 607 -6.30 -17.65 -37.93
C PHE A 607 -4.95 -17.09 -37.46
N TYR A 608 -4.89 -15.77 -37.33
CA TYR A 608 -3.78 -15.12 -36.65
C TYR A 608 -4.12 -15.02 -35.15
N ILE A 609 -3.52 -15.90 -34.34
CA ILE A 609 -3.73 -15.94 -32.88
C ILE A 609 -2.44 -15.50 -32.20
N SER A 610 -2.51 -14.43 -31.42
CA SER A 610 -1.35 -13.94 -30.67
C SER A 610 -1.74 -13.35 -29.32
N ALA A 611 -0.74 -13.18 -28.47
CA ALA A 611 -0.87 -12.48 -27.20
C ALA A 611 -0.05 -11.20 -27.21
N LEU A 612 -0.58 -10.15 -26.60
CA LEU A 612 0.10 -8.87 -26.43
C LEU A 612 -0.13 -8.35 -25.02
N LYS A 613 0.81 -7.54 -24.52
CA LYS A 613 0.49 -6.71 -23.35
C LYS A 613 -0.58 -5.71 -23.74
N ALA A 614 -1.51 -5.41 -22.83
CA ALA A 614 -2.65 -4.53 -23.16
C ALA A 614 -2.19 -3.16 -23.65
N SER A 615 -1.18 -2.57 -22.99
CA SER A 615 -0.54 -1.30 -23.38
C SER A 615 0.18 -1.36 -24.72
N GLU A 616 0.70 -2.53 -25.12
CA GLU A 616 1.37 -2.68 -26.41
C GLU A 616 0.36 -2.67 -27.56
N LEU A 617 -0.80 -3.30 -27.36
CA LEU A 617 -1.88 -3.25 -28.32
C LEU A 617 -2.41 -1.80 -28.44
N SER A 618 -2.77 -1.15 -27.33
CA SER A 618 -3.35 0.19 -27.38
C SER A 618 -2.37 1.30 -27.76
N GLY A 619 -1.11 1.22 -27.35
CA GLY A 619 -0.13 2.27 -27.54
C GLY A 619 0.64 2.21 -28.86
N PHE A 620 0.79 1.02 -29.47
CA PHE A 620 1.67 0.85 -30.63
C PHE A 620 1.04 0.10 -31.81
N LYS A 621 -0.12 -0.54 -31.63
CA LYS A 621 -0.84 -1.21 -32.72
C LYS A 621 -2.10 -0.48 -33.14
N LEU A 622 -2.53 0.51 -32.38
CA LEU A 622 -3.66 1.39 -32.67
C LEU A 622 -3.17 2.83 -32.75
N ASN A 623 -3.70 3.61 -33.70
CA ASN A 623 -3.43 5.03 -33.88
C ASN A 623 -4.74 5.83 -33.82
N ASP A 624 -4.63 7.12 -33.50
CA ASP A 624 -5.78 8.03 -33.41
C ASP A 624 -6.48 8.29 -34.76
N HIS A 625 -5.79 8.03 -35.87
CA HIS A 625 -6.31 8.21 -37.23
C HIS A 625 -6.86 6.92 -37.87
N ASP A 626 -6.91 5.81 -37.12
CA ASP A 626 -7.40 4.53 -37.66
C ASP A 626 -8.89 4.59 -38.03
N ASP A 627 -9.27 3.85 -39.07
CA ASP A 627 -10.68 3.65 -39.44
C ASP A 627 -11.45 3.01 -38.26
N LYS A 628 -12.69 3.46 -38.04
CA LYS A 628 -13.63 2.88 -37.06
C LYS A 628 -13.95 1.39 -37.28
N LYS A 629 -13.54 0.81 -38.43
CA LYS A 629 -13.68 -0.63 -38.72
C LYS A 629 -12.34 -1.37 -38.81
N MET A 630 -11.23 -0.74 -38.44
CA MET A 630 -9.88 -1.33 -38.54
C MET A 630 -9.74 -2.65 -37.76
N MET A 631 -10.54 -2.86 -36.71
CA MET A 631 -10.54 -4.08 -35.90
C MET A 631 -11.77 -4.96 -36.12
N ALA A 632 -12.57 -4.72 -37.16
CA ALA A 632 -13.83 -5.44 -37.40
C ALA A 632 -13.67 -6.95 -37.68
N ASP A 633 -12.48 -7.40 -38.06
CA ASP A 633 -12.13 -8.81 -38.26
C ASP A 633 -11.44 -9.45 -37.03
N SER A 634 -11.46 -8.77 -35.89
CA SER A 634 -10.70 -9.14 -34.69
C SER A 634 -11.60 -9.52 -33.51
N LEU A 635 -11.18 -10.55 -32.78
CA LEU A 635 -11.67 -10.88 -31.45
C LEU A 635 -10.57 -10.57 -30.43
N VAL A 636 -10.84 -9.70 -29.47
CA VAL A 636 -9.92 -9.36 -28.37
C VAL A 636 -10.43 -9.97 -27.08
N ILE A 637 -9.64 -10.86 -26.48
CA ILE A 637 -9.95 -11.54 -25.22
C ILE A 637 -9.05 -10.97 -24.12
N ALA A 638 -9.63 -10.16 -23.25
CA ALA A 638 -8.90 -9.60 -22.11
C ALA A 638 -8.81 -10.60 -20.96
N ILE A 639 -7.61 -10.80 -20.43
CA ILE A 639 -7.32 -11.57 -19.23
C ILE A 639 -7.06 -10.57 -18.10
N SER A 640 -7.83 -10.66 -17.01
CA SER A 640 -7.66 -9.78 -15.85
C SER A 640 -8.06 -10.49 -14.55
N GLN A 641 -7.32 -10.27 -13.47
CA GLN A 641 -7.73 -10.75 -12.14
C GLN A 641 -8.79 -9.81 -11.53
N SER A 642 -8.49 -8.51 -11.43
CA SER A 642 -9.34 -7.53 -10.76
C SER A 642 -10.49 -7.01 -11.62
N GLY A 643 -10.34 -7.05 -12.95
CA GLY A 643 -11.23 -6.42 -13.92
C GLY A 643 -11.23 -4.88 -13.89
N THR A 644 -10.36 -4.26 -13.09
CA THR A 644 -10.23 -2.80 -12.92
C THR A 644 -8.91 -2.24 -13.45
N THR A 645 -8.03 -3.08 -14.02
CA THR A 645 -6.74 -2.65 -14.56
C THR A 645 -6.94 -1.58 -15.64
N THR A 646 -6.43 -0.37 -15.39
CA THR A 646 -6.66 0.81 -16.24
C THR A 646 -6.25 0.57 -17.69
N ASP A 647 -5.01 0.09 -17.92
CA ASP A 647 -4.52 -0.16 -19.29
C ASP A 647 -5.37 -1.20 -20.02
N THR A 648 -5.77 -2.29 -19.35
CA THR A 648 -6.60 -3.33 -19.96
C THR A 648 -7.99 -2.80 -20.31
N ASN A 649 -8.62 -2.05 -19.40
CA ASN A 649 -9.93 -1.44 -19.64
C ASN A 649 -9.88 -0.43 -20.78
N ARG A 650 -8.86 0.44 -20.80
CA ARG A 650 -8.63 1.41 -21.87
C ARG A 650 -8.41 0.72 -23.22
N THR A 651 -7.62 -0.35 -23.25
CA THR A 651 -7.42 -1.13 -24.48
C THR A 651 -8.73 -1.72 -24.99
N ILE A 652 -9.58 -2.25 -24.11
CA ILE A 652 -10.91 -2.75 -24.49
C ILE A 652 -11.78 -1.64 -25.10
N ASP A 653 -11.83 -0.47 -24.47
CA ASP A 653 -12.59 0.68 -25.00
C ASP A 653 -12.09 1.04 -26.41
N MET A 654 -10.77 1.18 -26.58
CA MET A 654 -10.16 1.57 -27.86
C MET A 654 -10.37 0.56 -29.00
N VAL A 655 -10.32 -0.76 -28.72
CA VAL A 655 -10.54 -1.77 -29.77
C VAL A 655 -12.01 -1.89 -30.12
N LYS A 656 -12.91 -1.72 -29.14
CA LYS A 656 -14.36 -1.78 -29.35
C LYS A 656 -14.86 -0.59 -30.19
N GLU A 657 -14.32 0.60 -29.95
CA GLU A 657 -14.55 1.79 -30.79
C GLU A 657 -14.13 1.59 -32.26
N ARG A 658 -13.21 0.66 -32.52
CA ARG A 658 -12.70 0.28 -33.86
C ARG A 658 -13.37 -0.97 -34.43
N GLY A 659 -14.47 -1.42 -33.82
CA GLY A 659 -15.32 -2.49 -34.31
C GLY A 659 -14.91 -3.90 -33.89
N ALA A 660 -13.93 -4.07 -32.98
CA ALA A 660 -13.54 -5.40 -32.50
C ALA A 660 -14.67 -6.08 -31.73
N HIS A 661 -14.76 -7.41 -31.88
CA HIS A 661 -15.47 -8.24 -30.92
C HIS A 661 -14.64 -8.39 -29.65
N THR A 662 -15.28 -8.37 -28.49
CA THR A 662 -14.58 -8.33 -27.20
C THR A 662 -15.10 -9.38 -26.22
N MET A 663 -14.18 -10.03 -25.52
CA MET A 663 -14.48 -10.92 -24.39
C MET A 663 -13.54 -10.63 -23.22
N ALA A 664 -13.94 -11.03 -22.02
CA ALA A 664 -13.06 -11.02 -20.85
C ALA A 664 -13.07 -12.37 -20.12
N ILE A 665 -11.90 -12.83 -19.68
CA ILE A 665 -11.73 -13.87 -18.66
C ILE A 665 -11.31 -13.17 -17.37
N VAL A 666 -12.21 -13.16 -16.37
CA VAL A 666 -12.05 -12.32 -15.18
C VAL A 666 -12.46 -13.01 -13.88
N ASN A 667 -11.76 -12.72 -12.78
CA ASN A 667 -12.01 -13.40 -11.51
C ASN A 667 -13.04 -12.68 -10.62
N ARG A 668 -13.18 -11.37 -10.77
CA ARG A 668 -14.07 -10.53 -9.94
C ARG A 668 -15.36 -10.17 -10.70
N ARG A 669 -16.51 -10.58 -10.16
CA ARG A 669 -17.84 -10.09 -10.57
C ARG A 669 -17.96 -8.57 -10.39
N ASP A 670 -18.80 -7.97 -11.20
CA ASP A 670 -19.14 -6.53 -11.14
C ASP A 670 -17.94 -5.58 -11.24
N SER A 671 -16.85 -6.05 -11.84
CA SER A 671 -15.69 -5.24 -12.16
C SER A 671 -15.90 -4.48 -13.46
N ASP A 672 -15.24 -3.34 -13.63
CA ASP A 672 -15.51 -2.40 -14.73
C ASP A 672 -15.46 -3.07 -16.11
N ILE A 673 -14.52 -3.99 -16.34
CA ILE A 673 -14.36 -4.68 -17.63
C ILE A 673 -15.58 -5.54 -18.00
N THR A 674 -16.31 -6.07 -17.00
CA THR A 674 -17.46 -6.96 -17.23
C THR A 674 -18.63 -6.24 -17.90
N PHE A 675 -18.71 -4.92 -17.77
CA PHE A 675 -19.73 -4.10 -18.41
C PHE A 675 -19.31 -3.54 -19.78
N LYS A 676 -18.04 -3.74 -20.17
CA LYS A 676 -17.44 -3.17 -21.38
C LYS A 676 -17.34 -4.16 -22.54
N VAL A 677 -17.25 -5.46 -22.26
CA VAL A 677 -17.06 -6.51 -23.26
C VAL A 677 -18.37 -7.14 -23.73
N ASP A 678 -18.32 -7.87 -24.85
CA ASP A 678 -19.51 -8.54 -25.42
C ASP A 678 -19.79 -9.90 -24.75
N GLY A 679 -18.77 -10.59 -24.25
CA GLY A 679 -18.92 -11.85 -23.49
C GLY A 679 -17.97 -11.94 -22.29
N VAL A 680 -18.43 -12.53 -21.18
CA VAL A 680 -17.67 -12.61 -19.93
C VAL A 680 -17.58 -14.04 -19.44
N MET A 681 -16.36 -14.53 -19.25
CA MET A 681 -16.07 -15.81 -18.64
C MET A 681 -15.45 -15.61 -17.26
N TYR A 682 -16.20 -15.92 -16.19
CA TYR A 682 -15.64 -15.82 -14.84
C TYR A 682 -14.65 -16.96 -14.55
N THR A 683 -13.57 -16.71 -13.82
CA THR A 683 -12.83 -17.82 -13.17
C THR A 683 -13.52 -18.20 -11.86
N SER A 684 -13.46 -19.48 -11.49
CA SER A 684 -14.21 -20.02 -10.36
C SER A 684 -15.70 -19.63 -10.45
N SER A 685 -16.31 -19.18 -9.35
CA SER A 685 -17.66 -18.60 -9.35
C SER A 685 -17.70 -17.09 -9.59
N GLY A 686 -16.55 -16.43 -9.82
CA GLY A 686 -16.44 -14.97 -9.88
C GLY A 686 -16.41 -14.26 -8.51
N ARG A 687 -16.46 -15.05 -7.42
CA ARG A 687 -16.36 -14.61 -6.02
C ARG A 687 -15.01 -14.97 -5.37
N ASP A 688 -14.11 -15.62 -6.11
CA ASP A 688 -12.88 -16.20 -5.58
C ASP A 688 -11.75 -15.18 -5.47
N ILE A 689 -11.94 -14.16 -4.63
CA ILE A 689 -11.05 -12.99 -4.53
C ILE A 689 -9.62 -13.39 -4.17
N GLU A 690 -8.64 -12.81 -4.87
CA GLU A 690 -7.23 -12.82 -4.44
C GLU A 690 -6.98 -11.54 -3.65
N MET A 691 -6.59 -11.72 -2.38
CA MET A 691 -6.18 -10.67 -1.47
C MET A 691 -4.67 -10.45 -1.52
N SER A 692 -3.89 -11.50 -1.81
CA SER A 692 -2.46 -11.35 -2.04
C SER A 692 -2.22 -10.47 -3.26
N VAL A 693 -1.23 -9.59 -3.14
CA VAL A 693 -0.85 -8.71 -4.24
C VAL A 693 -0.27 -9.51 -5.42
N ALA A 694 0.53 -10.53 -5.13
CA ALA A 694 1.12 -11.39 -6.13
C ALA A 694 0.09 -12.47 -6.53
N SER A 695 -0.40 -12.39 -7.77
CA SER A 695 -1.43 -13.32 -8.27
C SER A 695 -0.96 -14.77 -8.34
N THR A 696 -1.85 -15.72 -8.02
CA THR A 696 -1.59 -17.16 -7.94
C THR A 696 -2.74 -17.97 -8.58
N LYS A 697 -3.82 -18.27 -7.82
CA LYS A 697 -4.98 -19.05 -8.26
C LYS A 697 -5.63 -18.53 -9.54
N ALA A 698 -5.67 -17.21 -9.74
CA ALA A 698 -6.23 -16.58 -10.93
C ALA A 698 -5.45 -16.97 -12.20
N PHE A 699 -4.12 -17.10 -12.13
CA PHE A 699 -3.30 -17.51 -13.28
C PHE A 699 -3.71 -18.90 -13.80
N TYR A 700 -3.81 -19.89 -12.91
CA TYR A 700 -4.17 -21.26 -13.29
C TYR A 700 -5.61 -21.33 -13.83
N SER A 701 -6.54 -20.69 -13.11
CA SER A 701 -7.95 -20.68 -13.49
C SER A 701 -8.18 -19.93 -14.81
N GLN A 702 -7.42 -18.88 -15.12
CA GLN A 702 -7.48 -18.17 -16.41
C GLN A 702 -7.06 -19.08 -17.57
N ILE A 703 -5.97 -19.84 -17.40
CA ILE A 703 -5.51 -20.81 -18.41
C ILE A 703 -6.57 -21.90 -18.64
N VAL A 704 -7.13 -22.46 -17.57
CA VAL A 704 -8.17 -23.51 -17.64
C VAL A 704 -9.45 -22.98 -18.30
N ALA A 705 -9.89 -21.78 -17.93
CA ALA A 705 -11.04 -21.12 -18.54
C ALA A 705 -10.82 -20.91 -20.05
N SER A 706 -9.65 -20.40 -20.43
CA SER A 706 -9.31 -20.21 -21.85
C SER A 706 -9.21 -21.52 -22.61
N ALA A 707 -8.74 -22.61 -22.00
CA ALA A 707 -8.70 -23.92 -22.63
C ALA A 707 -10.11 -24.42 -22.98
N LEU A 708 -11.08 -24.27 -22.06
CA LEU A 708 -12.48 -24.60 -22.32
C LEU A 708 -13.07 -23.74 -23.43
N LEU A 709 -12.82 -22.42 -23.41
CA LEU A 709 -13.24 -21.51 -24.48
C LEU A 709 -12.62 -21.93 -25.84
N GLY A 710 -11.34 -22.26 -25.86
CA GLY A 710 -10.65 -22.71 -27.06
C GLY A 710 -11.19 -24.01 -27.62
N LEU A 711 -11.52 -24.99 -26.76
CA LEU A 711 -12.20 -26.22 -27.18
C LEU A 711 -13.59 -25.94 -27.74
N LYS A 712 -14.34 -24.99 -27.16
CA LYS A 712 -15.64 -24.56 -27.70
C LYS A 712 -15.50 -23.94 -29.08
N ILE A 713 -14.52 -23.05 -29.28
CA ILE A 713 -14.24 -22.42 -30.58
C ILE A 713 -13.80 -23.47 -31.62
N ALA A 714 -12.85 -24.34 -31.27
CA ALA A 714 -12.36 -25.39 -32.16
C ALA A 714 -13.46 -26.38 -32.56
N GLY A 715 -14.33 -26.75 -31.62
CA GLY A 715 -15.51 -27.58 -31.89
C GLY A 715 -16.53 -26.89 -32.78
N LEU A 716 -16.85 -25.61 -32.51
CA LEU A 716 -17.76 -24.80 -33.33
C LEU A 716 -17.29 -24.72 -34.80
N LEU A 717 -15.98 -24.61 -35.00
CA LEU A 717 -15.35 -24.50 -36.32
C LEU A 717 -14.95 -25.86 -36.93
N ASN A 718 -15.32 -26.99 -36.29
CA ASN A 718 -14.99 -28.36 -36.70
C ASN A 718 -13.49 -28.61 -36.94
N ARG A 719 -12.62 -28.03 -36.09
CA ARG A 719 -11.15 -28.17 -36.21
C ARG A 719 -10.57 -29.37 -35.49
N ARG A 720 -11.30 -29.91 -34.52
CA ARG A 720 -10.91 -31.07 -33.74
C ARG A 720 -12.07 -32.06 -33.64
N SER A 721 -11.75 -33.35 -33.51
CA SER A 721 -12.74 -34.40 -33.33
C SER A 721 -13.31 -34.41 -31.92
N ASP A 722 -14.50 -34.98 -31.76
CA ASP A 722 -15.13 -35.21 -30.45
C ASP A 722 -14.22 -36.01 -29.49
N ASP A 723 -13.42 -36.95 -30.03
CA ASP A 723 -12.49 -37.76 -29.25
C ASP A 723 -11.32 -36.93 -28.72
N PHE A 724 -10.81 -35.99 -29.54
CA PHE A 724 -9.80 -35.03 -29.10
C PHE A 724 -10.36 -34.13 -27.99
N VAL A 725 -11.55 -33.55 -28.19
CA VAL A 725 -12.23 -32.72 -27.19
C VAL A 725 -12.43 -33.49 -25.89
N THR A 726 -12.88 -34.75 -26.00
CA THR A 726 -13.06 -35.64 -24.85
C THR A 726 -11.76 -35.90 -24.10
N ALA A 727 -10.66 -36.17 -24.81
CA ALA A 727 -9.35 -36.39 -24.20
C ALA A 727 -8.86 -35.14 -23.45
N GLN A 728 -9.00 -33.96 -24.06
CA GLN A 728 -8.59 -32.69 -23.46
C GLN A 728 -9.42 -32.34 -22.21
N ILE A 729 -10.74 -32.53 -22.24
CA ILE A 729 -11.58 -32.31 -21.05
C ILE A 729 -11.19 -33.26 -19.91
N LYS A 730 -10.93 -34.55 -20.20
CA LYS A 730 -10.48 -35.50 -19.17
C LYS A 730 -9.16 -35.07 -18.52
N GLU A 731 -8.24 -34.53 -19.30
CA GLU A 731 -6.97 -34.02 -18.80
C GLU A 731 -7.16 -32.79 -17.90
N LEU A 732 -8.03 -31.85 -18.31
CA LEU A 732 -8.42 -30.70 -17.49
C LEU A 732 -9.08 -31.13 -16.16
N LEU A 733 -9.93 -32.16 -16.19
CA LEU A 733 -10.57 -32.72 -14.99
C LEU A 733 -9.58 -33.43 -14.04
N ALA A 734 -8.46 -33.95 -14.56
CA ALA A 734 -7.40 -34.53 -13.73
C ALA A 734 -6.48 -33.48 -13.11
N MET A 735 -6.44 -32.26 -13.68
CA MET A 735 -5.53 -31.19 -13.29
C MET A 735 -5.57 -30.85 -11.79
N PRO A 736 -6.72 -30.70 -11.12
CA PRO A 736 -6.76 -30.43 -9.68
C PRO A 736 -6.10 -31.52 -8.84
N GLY A 737 -6.24 -32.78 -9.24
CA GLY A 737 -5.55 -33.90 -8.60
C GLY A 737 -4.04 -33.82 -8.76
N HIS A 738 -3.56 -33.43 -9.95
CA HIS A 738 -2.14 -33.21 -10.21
C HIS A 738 -1.59 -32.05 -9.36
N MET A 739 -2.32 -30.94 -9.27
CA MET A 739 -1.94 -29.79 -8.44
C MET A 739 -1.86 -30.17 -6.95
N ARG A 740 -2.83 -30.96 -6.44
CA ARG A 740 -2.78 -31.48 -5.06
C ARG A 740 -1.56 -32.36 -4.80
N LYS A 741 -1.16 -33.19 -5.77
CA LYS A 741 0.08 -33.99 -5.66
C LYS A 741 1.31 -33.10 -5.52
N ILE A 742 1.39 -31.99 -6.25
CA ILE A 742 2.48 -31.01 -6.12
C ILE A 742 2.44 -30.30 -4.76
N LEU A 743 1.26 -29.86 -4.31
CA LEU A 743 1.11 -29.22 -2.99
C LEU A 743 1.55 -30.14 -1.84
N SER A 744 1.35 -31.46 -1.97
CA SER A 744 1.87 -32.44 -1.00
C SER A 744 3.40 -32.44 -0.89
N MET A 745 4.11 -31.95 -1.91
CA MET A 745 5.57 -31.84 -1.95
C MET A 745 6.10 -30.51 -1.39
N HIS A 746 5.23 -29.63 -0.84
CA HIS A 746 5.64 -28.30 -0.38
C HIS A 746 6.84 -28.30 0.58
N ASN A 747 6.97 -29.31 1.46
CA ASN A 747 8.12 -29.46 2.35
C ASN A 747 9.43 -29.71 1.57
N LYS A 748 9.41 -30.58 0.55
CA LYS A 748 10.59 -30.84 -0.29
C LYS A 748 10.99 -29.58 -1.06
N ILE A 749 10.01 -28.90 -1.64
CA ILE A 749 10.21 -27.65 -2.39
C ILE A 749 10.75 -26.55 -1.47
N GLY A 750 10.18 -26.40 -0.28
CA GLY A 750 10.61 -25.41 0.71
C GLY A 750 12.01 -25.66 1.25
N ASN A 751 12.40 -26.93 1.47
CA ASN A 751 13.75 -27.27 1.89
C ASN A 751 14.80 -26.94 0.82
N SER A 752 14.48 -27.15 -0.47
CA SER A 752 15.33 -26.70 -1.58
C SER A 752 15.48 -25.19 -1.58
N ALA A 753 14.38 -24.43 -1.52
CA ALA A 753 14.40 -22.98 -1.51
C ALA A 753 15.22 -22.40 -0.35
N LYS A 754 15.01 -22.91 0.88
CA LYS A 754 15.78 -22.51 2.07
C LYS A 754 17.29 -22.73 1.93
N ARG A 755 17.68 -23.84 1.29
CA ARG A 755 19.10 -24.20 1.09
C ARG A 755 19.75 -23.40 -0.03
N LEU A 756 19.02 -23.08 -1.10
CA LEU A 756 19.60 -22.57 -2.34
C LEU A 756 19.40 -21.06 -2.55
N ALA A 757 18.31 -20.46 -2.07
CA ALA A 757 17.99 -19.06 -2.35
C ALA A 757 19.08 -18.08 -1.87
N THR A 758 19.70 -18.31 -0.71
CA THR A 758 20.73 -17.37 -0.19
C THR A 758 22.10 -17.54 -0.86
N THR A 759 22.31 -18.59 -1.66
CA THR A 759 23.64 -19.01 -2.14
C THR A 759 24.15 -18.25 -3.36
N LYS A 760 23.25 -17.74 -4.20
CA LYS A 760 23.59 -17.07 -5.46
C LYS A 760 23.06 -15.64 -5.51
N THR A 761 23.84 -14.76 -6.14
CA THR A 761 23.45 -13.35 -6.36
C THR A 761 22.45 -13.24 -7.51
N TYR A 762 22.80 -13.79 -8.67
CA TYR A 762 22.01 -13.74 -9.90
C TYR A 762 21.15 -14.98 -10.08
N TRP A 763 19.92 -14.79 -10.51
CA TRP A 763 18.94 -15.86 -10.65
C TRP A 763 18.29 -15.77 -12.04
N ALA A 764 17.83 -16.91 -12.55
CA ALA A 764 17.13 -17.02 -13.82
C ALA A 764 16.04 -18.09 -13.78
N ALA A 765 15.03 -17.94 -14.62
CA ALA A 765 14.06 -18.99 -14.92
C ALA A 765 14.06 -19.27 -16.43
N VAL A 766 14.16 -20.53 -16.83
CA VAL A 766 14.26 -20.92 -18.24
C VAL A 766 13.19 -21.93 -18.63
N GLY A 767 12.68 -21.79 -19.86
CA GLY A 767 11.67 -22.66 -20.42
C GLY A 767 11.51 -22.43 -21.93
N SER A 768 11.19 -23.48 -22.67
CA SER A 768 11.04 -23.44 -24.13
C SER A 768 9.65 -23.91 -24.56
N GLY A 769 9.19 -23.44 -25.74
CA GLY A 769 7.81 -23.69 -26.18
C GLY A 769 6.79 -23.10 -25.18
N PRO A 770 5.67 -23.78 -24.88
CA PRO A 770 4.71 -23.32 -23.89
C PRO A 770 5.32 -23.07 -22.50
N ASN A 771 6.40 -23.77 -22.14
CA ASN A 771 7.10 -23.57 -20.87
C ASN A 771 7.82 -22.23 -20.77
N LYS A 772 7.92 -21.44 -21.85
CA LYS A 772 8.37 -20.05 -21.74
C LYS A 772 7.43 -19.23 -20.87
N ALA A 773 6.11 -19.46 -20.97
CA ALA A 773 5.13 -18.84 -20.09
C ALA A 773 5.37 -19.24 -18.61
N SER A 774 5.78 -20.48 -18.36
CA SER A 774 6.16 -20.93 -17.02
C SER A 774 7.34 -20.14 -16.47
N ALA A 775 8.40 -20.01 -17.27
CA ALA A 775 9.60 -19.29 -16.88
C ALA A 775 9.32 -17.79 -16.64
N ASP A 776 8.49 -17.17 -17.49
CA ASP A 776 8.10 -15.77 -17.33
C ASP A 776 7.30 -15.52 -16.06
N GLU A 777 6.34 -16.40 -15.74
CA GLU A 777 5.53 -16.27 -14.53
C GLU A 777 6.35 -16.54 -13.27
N ILE A 778 7.20 -17.57 -13.27
CA ILE A 778 8.13 -17.85 -12.15
C ILE A 778 9.05 -16.65 -11.93
N ARG A 779 9.62 -16.07 -13.00
CA ARG A 779 10.43 -14.84 -12.91
C ARG A 779 9.64 -13.71 -12.24
N ILE A 780 8.40 -13.46 -12.66
CA ILE A 780 7.56 -12.40 -12.06
C ILE A 780 7.38 -12.66 -10.56
N LYS A 781 6.95 -13.86 -10.15
CA LYS A 781 6.73 -14.15 -8.73
C LYS A 781 8.01 -14.02 -7.91
N LEU A 782 9.13 -14.53 -8.41
CA LEU A 782 10.39 -14.41 -7.70
C LEU A 782 10.86 -12.95 -7.60
N SER A 783 10.65 -12.13 -8.62
CA SER A 783 10.96 -10.70 -8.56
C SER A 783 10.04 -9.96 -7.57
N GLU A 784 8.74 -10.27 -7.59
CA GLU A 784 7.74 -9.69 -6.68
C GLU A 784 7.98 -10.08 -5.22
N LEU A 785 8.36 -11.34 -4.95
CA LEU A 785 8.51 -11.85 -3.59
C LEU A 785 9.92 -11.73 -3.03
N CYS A 786 10.96 -11.80 -3.87
CA CYS A 786 12.35 -11.83 -3.41
C CYS A 786 13.10 -10.50 -3.66
N TYR A 787 12.48 -9.53 -4.35
CA TYR A 787 13.08 -8.24 -4.72
C TYR A 787 14.43 -8.38 -5.44
N LYS A 788 14.49 -9.37 -6.33
CA LYS A 788 15.63 -9.62 -7.21
C LYS A 788 15.22 -9.34 -8.66
N THR A 789 16.12 -8.73 -9.42
CA THR A 789 16.02 -8.74 -10.88
C THR A 789 16.41 -10.14 -11.35
N ILE A 790 15.51 -10.79 -12.08
CA ILE A 790 15.64 -12.19 -12.50
C ILE A 790 15.44 -12.22 -14.01
N SER A 791 16.32 -12.89 -14.74
CA SER A 791 16.16 -13.08 -16.19
C SER A 791 15.18 -14.22 -16.48
N SER A 792 14.47 -14.14 -17.61
CA SER A 792 13.69 -15.26 -18.14
C SER A 792 14.00 -15.48 -19.61
N ASP A 793 14.59 -16.64 -19.90
CA ASP A 793 15.17 -16.95 -21.21
C ASP A 793 14.61 -18.26 -21.74
N TYR A 794 14.79 -18.49 -23.05
CA TYR A 794 14.66 -19.84 -23.61
C TYR A 794 15.82 -20.70 -23.09
N VAL A 795 15.57 -22.00 -22.89
CA VAL A 795 16.58 -22.91 -22.29
C VAL A 795 17.90 -22.83 -23.04
N GLU A 796 17.88 -23.00 -24.35
CA GLU A 796 19.09 -23.01 -25.16
C GLU A 796 19.80 -21.64 -25.17
N ASP A 797 19.04 -20.54 -25.21
CA ASP A 797 19.59 -19.19 -25.37
C ASP A 797 20.34 -18.73 -24.11
N LYS A 798 20.08 -19.34 -22.95
CA LYS A 798 20.73 -18.97 -21.69
C LYS A 798 22.26 -19.02 -21.77
N LYS A 799 22.81 -19.98 -22.51
CA LYS A 799 24.27 -20.12 -22.69
C LYS A 799 24.89 -19.00 -23.54
N HIS A 800 24.07 -18.25 -24.29
CA HIS A 800 24.50 -17.16 -25.18
C HIS A 800 24.38 -15.77 -24.54
N ILE A 801 23.76 -15.65 -23.35
CA ILE A 801 23.43 -14.35 -22.73
C ILE A 801 24.31 -14.09 -21.50
N ASP A 802 24.01 -14.73 -20.37
CA ASP A 802 24.53 -14.37 -19.04
C ASP A 802 24.88 -15.59 -18.18
N LEU A 803 25.01 -16.79 -18.76
CA LEU A 803 25.42 -18.00 -18.00
C LEU A 803 26.75 -17.81 -17.24
N SER A 804 27.62 -16.93 -17.74
CA SER A 804 28.89 -16.53 -17.10
C SER A 804 28.71 -15.87 -15.73
N SER A 805 27.51 -15.41 -15.37
CA SER A 805 27.21 -14.87 -14.05
C SER A 805 27.05 -15.94 -12.96
N GLU A 806 27.25 -17.23 -13.29
CA GLU A 806 27.09 -18.39 -12.42
C GLU A 806 25.74 -18.43 -11.65
N PRO A 807 24.58 -18.24 -12.31
CA PRO A 807 23.31 -17.97 -11.64
C PRO A 807 22.69 -19.21 -10.97
N LEU A 808 21.69 -18.99 -10.09
CA LEU A 808 20.70 -20.00 -9.76
C LEU A 808 19.67 -20.07 -10.90
N ILE A 809 19.40 -21.25 -11.46
CA ILE A 809 18.52 -21.42 -12.62
C ILE A 809 17.38 -22.38 -12.28
N ILE A 810 16.14 -21.94 -12.43
CA ILE A 810 14.96 -22.82 -12.41
C ILE A 810 14.63 -23.24 -13.85
N VAL A 811 14.72 -24.54 -14.14
CA VAL A 811 14.47 -25.12 -15.47
C VAL A 811 13.07 -25.75 -15.50
N CYS A 812 12.19 -25.22 -16.37
CA CYS A 812 10.85 -25.73 -16.60
C CYS A 812 10.87 -26.80 -17.71
N ALA A 813 11.06 -28.07 -17.36
CA ALA A 813 11.19 -29.18 -18.31
C ALA A 813 9.97 -30.11 -18.36
N ALA A 814 9.09 -30.10 -17.34
CA ALA A 814 7.90 -30.94 -17.33
C ALA A 814 6.99 -30.64 -18.53
N GLY A 815 6.39 -31.68 -19.11
CA GLY A 815 5.57 -31.62 -20.32
C GLY A 815 6.35 -31.43 -21.64
N ALA A 816 7.69 -31.30 -21.61
CA ALA A 816 8.46 -31.22 -22.84
C ALA A 816 8.41 -32.54 -23.62
N ARG A 817 8.34 -32.43 -24.95
CA ARG A 817 8.33 -33.59 -25.86
C ARG A 817 9.66 -34.35 -25.81
N GLY A 818 9.59 -35.66 -26.10
CA GLY A 818 10.76 -36.55 -26.09
C GLY A 818 11.90 -36.12 -27.04
N THR A 819 11.58 -35.40 -28.11
CA THR A 819 12.58 -34.86 -29.05
C THR A 819 13.35 -33.67 -28.48
N VAL A 820 12.79 -32.94 -27.51
CA VAL A 820 13.37 -31.70 -26.95
C VAL A 820 13.98 -31.94 -25.56
N ILE A 821 13.46 -32.91 -24.80
CA ILE A 821 13.93 -33.18 -23.43
C ILE A 821 15.43 -33.52 -23.38
N GLY A 822 15.95 -34.20 -24.41
CA GLY A 822 17.37 -34.54 -24.53
C GLY A 822 18.26 -33.29 -24.60
N ASP A 823 17.83 -32.28 -25.33
CA ASP A 823 18.54 -31.00 -25.44
C ASP A 823 18.48 -30.22 -24.12
N ILE A 824 17.32 -30.20 -23.45
CA ILE A 824 17.18 -29.55 -22.13
C ILE A 824 18.09 -30.21 -21.08
N ILE A 825 18.23 -31.54 -21.09
CA ILE A 825 19.17 -32.27 -20.21
C ILE A 825 20.62 -31.85 -20.52
N LYS A 826 20.97 -31.81 -21.80
CA LYS A 826 22.30 -31.39 -22.25
C LYS A 826 22.62 -29.94 -21.82
N ASP A 827 21.70 -29.01 -22.04
CA ASP A 827 21.89 -27.61 -21.61
C ASP A 827 21.94 -27.50 -20.08
N THR A 828 21.19 -28.33 -19.34
CA THR A 828 21.30 -28.41 -17.87
C THR A 828 22.70 -28.84 -17.42
N ALA A 829 23.31 -29.82 -18.10
CA ALA A 829 24.69 -30.22 -17.84
C ALA A 829 25.69 -29.08 -18.14
N ILE A 830 25.45 -28.31 -19.21
CA ILE A 830 26.25 -27.12 -19.53
C ILE A 830 26.13 -26.08 -18.41
N PHE A 831 24.91 -25.82 -17.92
CA PHE A 831 24.71 -24.86 -16.84
C PHE A 831 25.51 -25.24 -15.58
N GLN A 832 25.44 -26.51 -15.18
CA GLN A 832 26.21 -27.02 -14.04
C GLN A 832 27.72 -26.91 -14.26
N ALA A 833 28.22 -27.25 -15.47
CA ALA A 833 29.63 -27.14 -15.81
C ALA A 833 30.16 -25.70 -15.70
N HIS A 834 29.30 -24.71 -15.93
CA HIS A 834 29.57 -23.28 -15.74
C HIS A 834 29.18 -22.76 -14.34
N LYS A 835 29.15 -23.66 -13.33
CA LYS A 835 28.91 -23.38 -11.91
C LYS A 835 27.54 -22.76 -11.58
N ALA A 836 26.58 -22.85 -12.49
CA ALA A 836 25.20 -22.51 -12.15
C ALA A 836 24.63 -23.50 -11.12
N THR A 837 23.73 -23.03 -10.27
CA THR A 837 22.97 -23.89 -9.36
C THR A 837 21.62 -24.17 -9.98
N VAL A 838 21.41 -25.40 -10.46
CA VAL A 838 20.23 -25.72 -11.28
C VAL A 838 19.17 -26.45 -10.46
N VAL A 839 17.94 -25.96 -10.51
CA VAL A 839 16.74 -26.63 -9.96
C VAL A 839 15.85 -26.98 -11.13
N VAL A 840 15.48 -28.25 -11.27
CA VAL A 840 14.71 -28.74 -12.42
C VAL A 840 13.31 -29.17 -12.01
N ILE A 841 12.31 -28.76 -12.79
CA ILE A 841 10.96 -29.29 -12.71
C ILE A 841 10.77 -30.22 -13.90
N ALA A 842 10.56 -31.50 -13.66
CA ALA A 842 10.53 -32.55 -14.68
C ALA A 842 9.32 -33.46 -14.52
N ASN A 843 9.01 -34.23 -15.55
CA ASN A 843 7.97 -35.26 -15.47
C ASN A 843 8.35 -36.36 -14.47
N GLU A 844 7.34 -37.01 -13.90
CA GLU A 844 7.51 -38.27 -13.18
C GLU A 844 8.26 -39.31 -14.03
N GLY A 845 9.30 -39.90 -13.44
CA GLY A 845 10.17 -40.90 -14.10
C GLY A 845 11.36 -40.32 -14.88
N GLU A 846 11.46 -39.00 -15.05
CA GLU A 846 12.56 -38.37 -15.79
C GLU A 846 13.79 -38.08 -14.90
N ASN A 847 14.56 -39.10 -14.58
CA ASN A 847 15.67 -39.01 -13.63
C ASN A 847 17.00 -38.54 -14.28
N ARG A 848 17.05 -38.31 -15.60
CA ARG A 848 18.30 -37.97 -16.30
C ARG A 848 18.88 -36.60 -15.92
N PHE A 849 18.12 -35.76 -15.22
CA PHE A 849 18.58 -34.48 -14.68
C PHE A 849 19.34 -34.60 -13.35
N GLU A 850 19.18 -35.70 -12.60
CA GLU A 850 19.75 -35.85 -11.24
C GLU A 850 21.27 -35.65 -11.15
N PRO A 851 22.10 -36.09 -12.13
CA PRO A 851 23.54 -35.84 -12.07
C PRO A 851 23.92 -34.35 -12.18
N TYR A 852 23.04 -33.54 -12.77
CA TYR A 852 23.33 -32.17 -13.18
C TYR A 852 22.61 -31.10 -12.35
N ALA A 853 21.51 -31.48 -11.69
CA ALA A 853 20.67 -30.57 -10.91
C ALA A 853 20.94 -30.69 -9.41
N ALA A 854 20.87 -29.56 -8.71
CA ALA A 854 20.93 -29.51 -7.24
C ALA A 854 19.66 -30.08 -6.59
N ASP A 855 18.51 -29.94 -7.26
CA ASP A 855 17.24 -30.56 -6.90
C ASP A 855 16.40 -30.83 -8.15
N VAL A 856 15.68 -31.95 -8.17
CA VAL A 856 14.70 -32.29 -9.20
C VAL A 856 13.32 -32.49 -8.56
N PHE A 857 12.33 -31.79 -9.08
CA PHE A 857 10.92 -31.93 -8.71
C PHE A 857 10.17 -32.65 -9.82
N HIS A 858 9.79 -33.89 -9.53
CA HIS A 858 8.97 -34.69 -10.43
C HIS A 858 7.49 -34.33 -10.24
N VAL A 859 6.85 -33.90 -11.33
CA VAL A 859 5.43 -33.56 -11.37
C VAL A 859 4.67 -34.51 -12.30
N PRO A 860 3.34 -34.65 -12.12
CA PRO A 860 2.51 -35.47 -12.99
C PRO A 860 2.68 -35.14 -14.47
N ILE A 861 2.59 -36.17 -15.31
CA ILE A 861 2.71 -36.03 -16.76
C ILE A 861 1.43 -35.39 -17.30
N VAL A 862 1.60 -34.30 -18.04
CA VAL A 862 0.56 -33.59 -18.78
C VAL A 862 1.07 -33.24 -20.18
N SER A 863 0.13 -32.97 -21.09
CA SER A 863 0.37 -32.44 -22.42
C SER A 863 1.12 -31.10 -22.37
N GLU A 864 1.95 -30.85 -23.38
CA GLU A 864 2.89 -29.72 -23.42
C GLU A 864 2.21 -28.36 -23.19
N HIS A 865 1.03 -28.14 -23.77
CA HIS A 865 0.28 -26.89 -23.64
C HIS A 865 -0.38 -26.68 -22.26
N PHE A 866 -0.48 -27.72 -21.42
CA PHE A 866 -0.95 -27.61 -20.03
C PHE A 866 0.18 -27.64 -19.00
N ALA A 867 1.39 -28.00 -19.41
CA ALA A 867 2.57 -27.99 -18.56
C ALA A 867 2.81 -26.66 -17.80
N PRO A 868 2.44 -25.47 -18.34
CA PRO A 868 2.58 -24.24 -17.60
C PRO A 868 1.86 -24.20 -16.25
N ILE A 869 0.75 -24.90 -16.09
CA ILE A 869 0.01 -24.97 -14.82
C ILE A 869 0.87 -25.64 -13.73
N LEU A 870 1.48 -26.79 -14.04
CA LEU A 870 2.23 -27.57 -13.06
C LEU A 870 3.62 -26.98 -12.78
N ASN A 871 4.33 -26.52 -13.82
CA ASN A 871 5.65 -25.92 -13.66
C ASN A 871 5.59 -24.64 -12.80
N THR A 872 4.61 -23.76 -13.08
CA THR A 872 4.47 -22.52 -12.29
C THR A 872 4.04 -22.79 -10.86
N LEU A 873 3.21 -23.81 -10.59
CA LEU A 873 2.83 -24.19 -9.22
C LEU A 873 4.05 -24.55 -8.36
N VAL A 874 4.98 -25.35 -8.90
CA VAL A 874 6.23 -25.64 -8.19
C VAL A 874 7.04 -24.36 -7.96
N GLY A 875 7.17 -23.51 -8.98
CA GLY A 875 7.92 -22.26 -8.89
C GLY A 875 7.30 -21.23 -7.93
N HIS A 876 5.97 -21.17 -7.83
CA HIS A 876 5.25 -20.32 -6.87
C HIS A 876 5.53 -20.76 -5.42
N ILE A 877 5.45 -22.07 -5.14
CA ILE A 877 5.78 -22.64 -3.82
C ILE A 877 7.26 -22.39 -3.50
N TRP A 878 8.16 -22.64 -4.46
CA TRP A 878 9.59 -22.40 -4.28
C TRP A 878 9.87 -20.91 -4.00
N GLY A 879 9.24 -20.01 -4.74
CA GLY A 879 9.39 -18.56 -4.56
C GLY A 879 8.90 -18.06 -3.21
N TYR A 880 7.78 -18.57 -2.71
CA TYR A 880 7.31 -18.28 -1.35
C TYR A 880 8.37 -18.64 -0.30
N TYR A 881 8.90 -19.86 -0.34
CA TYR A 881 9.91 -20.29 0.63
C TYR A 881 11.26 -19.60 0.43
N ALA A 882 11.60 -19.21 -0.79
CA ALA A 882 12.80 -18.42 -1.08
C ALA A 882 12.69 -17.02 -0.45
N ALA A 883 11.53 -16.37 -0.57
CA ALA A 883 11.27 -15.10 0.10
C ALA A 883 11.35 -15.24 1.63
N MET A 884 10.78 -16.30 2.19
CA MET A 884 10.86 -16.57 3.64
C MET A 884 12.28 -16.83 4.13
N ALA A 885 13.10 -17.55 3.36
CA ALA A 885 14.51 -17.75 3.67
C ALA A 885 15.30 -16.42 3.69
N ILE A 886 14.95 -15.48 2.81
CA ILE A 886 15.55 -14.15 2.79
C ILE A 886 15.05 -13.30 3.98
N ASP A 887 13.75 -13.33 4.28
CA ASP A 887 13.13 -12.59 5.38
C ASP A 887 13.68 -13.00 6.75
N GLU A 888 13.99 -14.29 6.96
CA GLU A 888 14.57 -14.80 8.20
C GLU A 888 15.89 -14.10 8.55
N GLY A 889 16.71 -13.76 7.55
CA GLY A 889 17.92 -12.97 7.73
C GLY A 889 17.64 -11.56 8.28
N SER A 890 16.55 -10.93 7.84
CA SER A 890 16.12 -9.62 8.34
C SER A 890 15.69 -9.66 9.80
N ARG A 891 14.94 -10.71 10.21
CA ARG A 891 14.44 -10.87 11.58
C ARG A 891 15.57 -11.03 12.59
N PHE A 892 16.65 -11.72 12.20
CA PHE A 892 17.85 -11.85 13.03
C PHE A 892 18.48 -10.49 13.35
N LEU A 893 18.65 -9.62 12.34
CA LEU A 893 19.19 -8.27 12.54
C LEU A 893 18.21 -7.36 13.29
N TYR A 894 16.91 -7.47 13.00
CA TYR A 894 15.86 -6.70 13.65
C TYR A 894 15.77 -6.99 15.15
N GLY A 895 15.82 -8.27 15.55
CA GLY A 895 15.82 -8.67 16.95
C GLY A 895 16.97 -8.03 17.73
N PHE A 896 18.16 -8.00 17.13
CA PHE A 896 19.33 -7.33 17.72
C PHE A 896 19.16 -5.80 17.78
N ASN A 897 18.69 -5.17 16.70
CA ASN A 897 18.44 -3.72 16.67
C ASN A 897 17.46 -3.31 17.79
N LYS A 898 16.37 -4.06 17.96
CA LYS A 898 15.38 -3.82 19.03
C LYS A 898 15.98 -3.99 20.42
N ASP A 899 16.76 -5.05 20.65
CA ASP A 899 17.40 -5.29 21.94
C ASP A 899 18.44 -4.21 22.29
N ILE A 900 19.23 -3.76 21.31
CA ILE A 900 20.19 -2.67 21.52
C ILE A 900 19.49 -1.35 21.80
N ARG A 901 18.46 -0.96 21.02
CA ARG A 901 17.68 0.26 21.27
C ARG A 901 17.06 0.26 22.65
N LYS A 902 16.39 -0.84 23.03
CA LYS A 902 15.85 -1.00 24.38
C LYS A 902 16.94 -0.85 25.45
N THR A 903 18.13 -1.41 25.21
CA THR A 903 19.26 -1.24 26.13
C THR A 903 19.66 0.23 26.24
N VAL A 904 19.77 0.96 25.13
CA VAL A 904 20.06 2.41 25.16
C VAL A 904 19.00 3.16 25.97
N ASP A 905 17.72 2.88 25.73
CA ASP A 905 16.60 3.53 26.42
C ASP A 905 16.58 3.22 27.93
N ASP A 906 16.78 1.95 28.31
CA ASP A 906 16.84 1.50 29.71
C ASP A 906 17.98 2.18 30.49
N TYR A 907 19.10 2.46 29.82
CA TYR A 907 20.26 3.14 30.43
C TYR A 907 20.08 4.67 30.45
N ALA A 908 19.49 5.26 29.41
CA ALA A 908 19.11 6.68 29.40
C ALA A 908 18.11 6.99 30.53
N ASN A 909 17.13 6.11 30.78
CA ASN A 909 16.18 6.22 31.89
C ASN A 909 16.84 6.13 33.28
N LYS A 910 18.04 5.57 33.37
CA LYS A 910 18.86 5.54 34.60
C LYS A 910 19.79 6.74 34.73
N GLY A 911 19.72 7.69 33.80
CA GLY A 911 20.54 8.91 33.80
C GLY A 911 21.97 8.73 33.30
N MET A 912 22.30 7.60 32.66
CA MET A 912 23.61 7.38 32.06
C MET A 912 23.70 7.96 30.65
N ASP A 913 24.89 8.48 30.32
CA ASP A 913 25.15 9.00 28.98
C ASP A 913 25.60 7.91 27.99
N VAL A 914 25.58 8.26 26.70
CA VAL A 914 25.91 7.34 25.61
C VAL A 914 27.40 6.91 25.61
N TYR A 915 28.29 7.74 26.16
CA TYR A 915 29.72 7.44 26.27
C TYR A 915 29.98 6.42 27.38
N GLU A 916 29.29 6.56 28.52
CA GLU A 916 29.34 5.59 29.62
C GLU A 916 28.76 4.24 29.18
N LEU A 917 27.64 4.25 28.45
CA LEU A 917 27.00 3.03 27.93
C LEU A 917 27.95 2.14 27.12
N ILE A 918 28.74 2.71 26.20
CA ILE A 918 29.65 1.92 25.35
C ILE A 918 30.81 1.32 26.18
N LEU A 919 31.13 1.94 27.33
CA LEU A 919 32.12 1.41 28.27
C LEU A 919 31.53 0.34 29.20
N GLU A 920 30.21 0.24 29.32
CA GLU A 920 29.58 -0.79 30.16
C GLU A 920 29.91 -2.21 29.68
N LYS A 921 30.27 -3.07 30.64
CA LYS A 921 30.67 -4.45 30.36
C LYS A 921 29.51 -5.25 29.76
N SER A 922 28.31 -5.09 30.30
CA SER A 922 27.08 -5.76 29.84
C SER A 922 26.75 -5.41 28.38
N PHE A 923 26.90 -4.14 28.00
CA PHE A 923 26.69 -3.68 26.62
C PHE A 923 27.72 -4.30 25.67
N ARG A 924 29.01 -4.22 26.01
CA ARG A 924 30.10 -4.78 25.19
C ARG A 924 30.01 -6.30 25.03
N GLU A 925 29.63 -7.02 26.08
CA GLU A 925 29.38 -8.47 26.04
C GLU A 925 28.23 -8.81 25.09
N LYS A 926 27.13 -8.04 25.13
CA LYS A 926 25.99 -8.21 24.23
C LYS A 926 26.39 -7.99 22.76
N ILE A 927 27.13 -6.93 22.45
CA ILE A 927 27.69 -6.68 21.10
C ILE A 927 28.61 -7.83 20.66
N ALA A 928 29.51 -8.29 21.53
CA ALA A 928 30.47 -9.34 21.22
C ALA A 928 29.79 -10.72 20.99
N PHE A 929 28.74 -11.03 21.75
CA PHE A 929 27.93 -12.24 21.54
C PHE A 929 27.26 -12.19 20.17
N PHE A 930 26.61 -11.08 19.83
CA PHE A 930 25.98 -10.92 18.53
C PHE A 930 27.00 -10.99 17.39
N TYR A 931 28.17 -10.37 17.54
CA TYR A 931 29.26 -10.48 16.57
C TYR A 931 29.67 -11.94 16.29
N LYS A 932 29.74 -12.78 17.33
CA LYS A 932 30.07 -14.21 17.17
C LYS A 932 29.01 -14.94 16.35
N GLU A 933 27.73 -14.74 16.68
CA GLU A 933 26.63 -15.35 15.94
C GLU A 933 26.51 -14.82 14.50
N PHE A 934 26.67 -13.51 14.31
CA PHE A 934 26.70 -12.87 12.99
C PHE A 934 27.81 -13.46 12.12
N ARG A 935 29.04 -13.61 12.66
CA ARG A 935 30.15 -14.20 11.92
C ARG A 935 29.89 -15.66 11.54
N ARG A 936 29.32 -16.45 12.45
CA ARG A 936 28.96 -17.86 12.19
C ARG A 936 27.92 -17.96 11.07
N LYS A 937 26.83 -17.18 11.13
CA LYS A 937 25.83 -17.14 10.06
C LYS A 937 26.41 -16.67 8.72
N LYS A 938 27.37 -15.74 8.75
CA LYS A 938 28.10 -15.29 7.55
C LYS A 938 28.97 -16.39 6.94
N SER A 939 29.69 -17.18 7.76
CA SER A 939 30.47 -18.32 7.25
C SER A 939 29.61 -19.44 6.69
N ASP A 940 28.40 -19.60 7.24
CA ASP A 940 27.44 -20.63 6.83
C ASP A 940 26.60 -20.21 5.59
N ASN A 941 26.95 -19.13 4.90
CA ASN A 941 26.19 -18.53 3.78
C ASN A 941 24.69 -18.31 4.10
N SER A 942 24.38 -18.07 5.38
CA SER A 942 23.02 -17.89 5.88
C SER A 942 22.52 -16.45 5.76
N PHE A 943 23.38 -15.52 5.34
CA PHE A 943 22.95 -14.18 4.92
C PHE A 943 22.74 -14.16 3.41
N PRO A 944 21.58 -13.68 2.95
CA PRO A 944 21.32 -13.48 1.54
C PRO A 944 22.40 -12.60 0.90
N SER A 945 22.73 -12.89 -0.36
CA SER A 945 23.41 -11.92 -1.24
C SER A 945 22.72 -10.54 -1.26
N ALA A 946 21.41 -10.50 -0.95
CA ALA A 946 20.61 -9.28 -0.85
C ALA A 946 21.01 -8.34 0.30
N MET A 947 21.74 -8.79 1.32
CA MET A 947 22.24 -7.90 2.39
C MET A 947 23.23 -6.85 1.84
N GLY A 948 23.90 -7.14 0.72
CA GLY A 948 24.93 -6.28 0.14
C GLY A 948 26.31 -6.48 0.79
N LEU A 949 27.36 -6.35 -0.01
CA LEU A 949 28.75 -6.52 0.44
C LEU A 949 29.17 -5.42 1.43
N GLU A 950 28.69 -4.20 1.20
CA GLU A 950 28.96 -3.03 2.04
C GLU A 950 28.41 -3.22 3.45
N ALA A 951 27.10 -3.46 3.59
CA ALA A 951 26.49 -3.70 4.89
C ALA A 951 27.13 -4.87 5.67
N ALA A 952 27.49 -5.95 4.96
CA ALA A 952 28.16 -7.08 5.58
C ALA A 952 29.60 -6.76 6.04
N SER A 953 30.27 -5.81 5.40
CA SER A 953 31.57 -5.28 5.82
C SER A 953 31.41 -4.29 6.98
N ASP A 954 30.55 -3.29 6.83
CA ASP A 954 30.28 -2.23 7.79
C ASP A 954 29.81 -2.78 9.13
N LEU A 955 28.81 -3.69 9.15
CA LEU A 955 28.38 -4.32 10.41
C LEU A 955 29.52 -5.10 11.08
N THR A 956 30.38 -5.76 10.31
CA THR A 956 31.53 -6.50 10.88
C THR A 956 32.48 -5.54 11.61
N LEU A 957 32.74 -4.37 11.03
CA LEU A 957 33.60 -3.33 11.61
C LEU A 957 32.91 -2.65 12.79
N LEU A 958 31.66 -2.21 12.64
CA LEU A 958 30.87 -1.53 13.68
C LEU A 958 30.77 -2.37 14.96
N LEU A 959 30.50 -3.67 14.82
CA LEU A 959 30.44 -4.58 15.97
C LEU A 959 31.80 -4.76 16.65
N LYS A 960 32.91 -4.65 15.91
CA LYS A 960 34.27 -4.67 16.51
C LYS A 960 34.60 -3.36 17.22
N TYR A 961 34.22 -2.21 16.66
CA TYR A 961 34.37 -0.91 17.31
C TYR A 961 33.57 -0.85 18.62
N LEU A 962 32.28 -1.21 18.57
CA LEU A 962 31.39 -1.18 19.74
C LEU A 962 31.69 -2.25 20.79
N SER A 963 32.42 -3.33 20.44
CA SER A 963 32.95 -4.29 21.42
C SER A 963 34.33 -3.92 21.96
N GLY A 964 34.91 -2.78 21.53
CA GLY A 964 36.21 -2.29 21.97
C GLY A 964 37.41 -3.04 21.41
N ARG A 965 37.26 -3.72 20.26
CA ARG A 965 38.32 -4.52 19.62
C ARG A 965 39.15 -3.74 18.60
N LEU A 966 38.69 -2.56 18.18
CA LEU A 966 39.36 -1.68 17.23
C LEU A 966 39.59 -0.30 17.84
N PRO A 967 40.69 0.39 17.48
CA PRO A 967 40.98 1.72 17.98
C PRO A 967 40.04 2.75 17.34
N VAL A 968 39.39 3.58 18.17
CA VAL A 968 38.38 4.55 17.73
C VAL A 968 38.92 5.58 16.72
N SER A 969 40.24 5.81 16.68
CA SER A 969 40.91 6.65 15.68
C SER A 969 40.65 6.21 14.24
N ASP A 970 40.48 4.92 14.02
CA ASP A 970 40.36 4.33 12.68
C ASP A 970 38.91 4.40 12.16
N PHE A 971 37.95 4.71 13.03
CA PHE A 971 36.54 4.81 12.67
C PHE A 971 36.27 5.92 11.63
N GLU A 972 37.02 7.03 11.70
CA GLU A 972 36.90 8.13 10.72
C GLU A 972 37.39 7.73 9.34
N ILE A 973 38.39 6.84 9.27
CA ILE A 973 38.91 6.29 8.02
C ILE A 973 37.88 5.32 7.42
N ASP A 974 37.28 4.46 8.24
CA ASP A 974 36.34 3.45 7.77
C ASP A 974 34.96 4.02 7.37
N PHE A 975 34.47 5.07 8.06
CA PHE A 975 33.09 5.55 7.90
C PHE A 975 32.95 7.04 7.54
N GLY A 976 34.05 7.80 7.43
CA GLY A 976 34.01 9.23 7.11
C GLY A 976 33.31 10.11 8.15
N LYS A 977 33.06 9.57 9.35
CA LYS A 977 32.47 10.27 10.51
C LYS A 977 33.44 10.15 11.68
N LYS A 978 33.57 11.18 12.52
CA LYS A 978 34.40 11.09 13.73
C LYS A 978 33.96 9.92 14.61
N GLY A 979 34.90 9.17 15.17
CA GLY A 979 34.67 8.06 16.09
C GLY A 979 34.16 8.50 17.47
N THR A 980 32.96 9.07 17.55
CA THR A 980 32.30 9.36 18.83
C THR A 980 31.33 8.24 19.17
N ALA A 981 31.01 8.07 20.47
CA ALA A 981 30.05 7.06 20.92
C ALA A 981 28.70 7.16 20.18
N LEU A 982 28.20 8.38 20.07
CA LEU A 982 26.96 8.70 19.36
C LEU A 982 27.05 8.37 17.86
N ASN A 983 28.14 8.74 17.19
CA ASN A 983 28.31 8.47 15.77
C ASN A 983 28.42 6.96 15.48
N MET A 984 29.10 6.20 16.33
CA MET A 984 29.21 4.74 16.21
C MET A 984 27.85 4.06 16.34
N LEU A 985 27.05 4.45 17.32
CA LEU A 985 25.70 3.91 17.52
C LEU A 985 24.75 4.32 16.39
N ASN A 986 24.77 5.59 15.98
CA ASN A 986 23.95 6.06 14.86
C ASN A 986 24.31 5.31 13.58
N ARG A 987 25.60 5.14 13.27
CA ARG A 987 26.04 4.38 12.10
C ARG A 987 25.67 2.91 12.19
N LEU A 988 25.72 2.30 13.38
CA LEU A 988 25.18 0.95 13.61
C LEU A 988 23.69 0.88 13.27
N PHE A 989 22.89 1.80 13.79
CA PHE A 989 21.45 1.80 13.57
C PHE A 989 21.08 2.09 12.10
N GLU A 990 21.78 3.01 11.44
CA GLU A 990 21.68 3.26 9.99
C GLU A 990 21.93 1.96 9.22
N CYS A 991 23.09 1.32 9.45
CA CYS A 991 23.50 0.12 8.73
C CYS A 991 22.58 -1.09 9.01
N LEU A 992 22.13 -1.27 10.26
CA LEU A 992 21.14 -2.29 10.61
C LEU A 992 19.81 -2.02 9.91
N GLY A 993 19.33 -0.78 9.92
CA GLY A 993 18.09 -0.39 9.25
C GLY A 993 18.14 -0.66 7.75
N GLU A 994 19.20 -0.24 7.07
CA GLU A 994 19.42 -0.52 5.65
C GLU A 994 19.46 -2.02 5.36
N SER A 995 20.20 -2.79 6.17
CA SER A 995 20.32 -4.25 6.02
C SER A 995 18.98 -4.98 6.19
N ILE A 996 18.23 -4.61 7.23
CA ILE A 996 16.91 -5.16 7.53
C ILE A 996 15.97 -4.86 6.37
N ASN A 997 15.94 -3.60 5.92
CA ASN A 997 15.10 -3.18 4.80
C ASN A 997 15.43 -3.98 3.54
N CYS A 998 16.70 -4.13 3.17
CA CYS A 998 17.11 -4.90 1.99
C CYS A 998 16.72 -6.39 2.04
N MET A 999 16.54 -6.98 3.22
CA MET A 999 16.21 -8.39 3.41
C MET A 999 14.75 -8.67 3.78
N SER A 1000 14.01 -7.71 4.34
CA SER A 1000 12.62 -7.95 4.73
C SER A 1000 11.76 -8.28 3.51
N ARG A 1001 10.93 -9.33 3.60
CA ARG A 1001 9.99 -9.77 2.56
C ARG A 1001 8.56 -9.81 3.11
N PRO A 1002 7.83 -8.69 3.01
CA PRO A 1002 6.40 -8.69 3.24
C PRO A 1002 5.69 -9.43 2.08
N VAL A 1003 5.53 -10.75 2.22
CA VAL A 1003 5.02 -11.65 1.17
C VAL A 1003 3.70 -11.17 0.58
N ASP A 1004 2.77 -10.73 1.42
CA ASP A 1004 1.44 -10.29 0.98
C ASP A 1004 1.37 -8.79 0.62
N ALA A 1005 2.30 -7.99 1.13
CA ALA A 1005 2.34 -6.55 0.94
C ALA A 1005 3.63 -6.18 0.19
N ILE A 1006 3.62 -6.25 -1.15
CA ILE A 1006 4.82 -6.01 -1.96
C ILE A 1006 5.39 -4.61 -1.69
N ARG A 1007 6.65 -4.55 -1.27
CA ARG A 1007 7.39 -3.31 -0.98
C ARG A 1007 7.48 -2.42 -2.22
N HIS A 1008 7.30 -1.11 -2.03
CA HIS A 1008 7.30 -0.08 -3.08
C HIS A 1008 6.40 -0.39 -4.28
N GLN A 1009 5.19 -0.92 -4.05
CA GLN A 1009 4.29 -1.24 -5.14
C GLN A 1009 3.64 0.01 -5.75
N ALA A 1010 3.84 0.21 -7.06
CA ALA A 1010 3.21 1.27 -7.85
C ALA A 1010 1.91 0.84 -8.56
N LYS A 1011 1.38 -0.38 -8.33
CA LYS A 1011 0.24 -0.91 -9.13
C LYS A 1011 -1.12 -0.31 -8.75
N THR A 1012 -1.26 0.31 -7.58
CA THR A 1012 -2.49 1.01 -7.14
C THR A 1012 -2.27 2.50 -6.89
N VAL A 1013 -1.02 2.93 -6.83
CA VAL A 1013 -0.68 4.35 -6.72
C VAL A 1013 -0.31 4.81 -8.12
N THR A 1014 -1.23 5.50 -8.80
CA THR A 1014 -0.85 6.45 -9.85
C THR A 1014 0.00 7.54 -9.18
N VAL A 1015 1.25 7.22 -8.84
CA VAL A 1015 2.24 8.23 -8.48
C VAL A 1015 2.47 8.99 -9.77
N GLY A 1016 1.82 10.14 -9.91
CA GLY A 1016 2.17 11.09 -10.95
C GLY A 1016 3.65 11.37 -10.79
N THR A 1017 4.47 10.87 -11.72
CA THR A 1017 5.90 11.19 -11.73
C THR A 1017 6.07 12.59 -12.31
N SER A 1018 5.62 13.60 -11.57
CA SER A 1018 6.03 14.98 -11.77
C SER A 1018 7.47 15.09 -11.27
N ARG A 1019 8.42 14.89 -12.18
CA ARG A 1019 9.85 15.15 -11.94
C ARG A 1019 10.01 16.64 -11.66
N ILE A 1020 10.01 17.03 -10.39
CA ILE A 1020 10.42 18.36 -9.94
C ILE A 1020 11.94 18.36 -9.91
N SER A 1021 12.56 18.72 -11.04
CA SER A 1021 13.96 19.17 -11.03
C SER A 1021 13.97 20.69 -10.85
N GLU A 1022 14.34 21.16 -9.67
CA GLU A 1022 14.64 22.58 -9.45
C GLU A 1022 15.84 22.95 -10.35
N LYS A 1023 15.65 23.84 -11.32
CA LYS A 1023 16.75 24.28 -12.19
C LYS A 1023 17.64 25.25 -11.40
N VAL A 1024 18.95 25.02 -11.47
CA VAL A 1024 19.96 25.92 -10.89
C VAL A 1024 20.23 27.02 -11.93
N GLU A 1025 19.65 28.21 -11.74
CA GLU A 1025 19.72 29.35 -12.67
C GLU A 1025 20.35 30.60 -11.99
N GLY A 1026 20.91 31.51 -12.81
CA GLY A 1026 21.43 32.83 -12.41
C GLY A 1026 22.87 33.14 -12.86
N ILE A 1027 23.30 34.40 -12.70
CA ILE A 1027 24.49 34.98 -13.38
C ILE A 1027 25.79 34.21 -13.18
N LEU A 1028 26.01 33.61 -12.00
CA LEU A 1028 27.21 32.81 -11.72
C LEU A 1028 27.14 31.40 -12.34
N PHE A 1029 25.95 30.80 -12.44
CA PHE A 1029 25.76 29.48 -13.07
C PHE A 1029 25.72 29.58 -14.61
N GLU A 1030 25.20 30.68 -15.15
CA GLU A 1030 25.34 31.03 -16.56
C GLU A 1030 26.82 31.21 -16.93
N ALA A 1031 27.60 31.90 -16.09
CA ALA A 1031 29.05 32.02 -16.30
C ALA A 1031 29.75 30.66 -16.31
N LEU A 1032 29.39 29.72 -15.44
CA LEU A 1032 29.94 28.35 -15.47
C LEU A 1032 29.58 27.61 -16.77
N THR A 1033 28.33 27.76 -17.22
CA THR A 1033 27.83 27.13 -18.45
C THR A 1033 28.59 27.64 -19.68
N GLN A 1034 28.98 28.92 -19.73
CA GLN A 1034 29.81 29.47 -20.81
C GLN A 1034 31.20 28.80 -20.95
N TYR A 1035 31.71 28.18 -19.89
CA TYR A 1035 32.97 27.42 -19.89
C TYR A 1035 32.75 25.91 -19.99
N ASN A 1036 31.54 25.44 -20.36
CA ASN A 1036 31.13 24.03 -20.40
C ASN A 1036 31.29 23.32 -19.04
N ILE A 1037 31.07 24.02 -17.93
CA ILE A 1037 31.14 23.45 -16.59
C ILE A 1037 29.73 23.13 -16.11
N HIS A 1038 29.49 21.87 -15.77
CA HIS A 1038 28.21 21.43 -15.20
C HIS A 1038 28.20 21.55 -13.67
N ALA A 1039 27.03 21.71 -13.07
CA ALA A 1039 26.88 21.78 -11.60
C ALA A 1039 27.43 20.54 -10.88
N SER A 1040 27.43 19.36 -11.53
CA SER A 1040 28.03 18.12 -11.02
C SER A 1040 29.55 18.19 -10.83
N GLN A 1041 30.22 19.18 -11.42
CA GLN A 1041 31.65 19.41 -11.24
C GLN A 1041 31.96 20.36 -10.07
N LEU A 1042 30.96 20.66 -9.24
CA LEU A 1042 31.09 21.45 -8.02
C LEU A 1042 30.64 20.61 -6.82
N ILE A 1043 31.30 20.78 -5.68
CA ILE A 1043 30.78 20.23 -4.42
C ILE A 1043 29.49 20.95 -4.01
N ASN A 1044 28.54 20.23 -3.40
CA ASN A 1044 27.23 20.78 -3.00
C ASN A 1044 27.33 22.06 -2.16
N ARG A 1045 28.35 22.16 -1.29
CA ARG A 1045 28.62 23.38 -0.51
C ARG A 1045 28.90 24.58 -1.41
N ASN A 1046 29.67 24.41 -2.48
CA ASN A 1046 29.98 25.48 -3.43
C ASN A 1046 28.76 25.88 -4.26
N ILE A 1047 27.88 24.93 -4.61
CA ILE A 1047 26.62 25.25 -5.29
C ILE A 1047 25.79 26.20 -4.42
N MET A 1048 25.65 25.90 -3.12
CA MET A 1048 24.93 26.76 -2.18
C MET A 1048 25.60 28.13 -2.00
N VAL A 1049 26.94 28.16 -1.92
CA VAL A 1049 27.69 29.43 -1.84
C VAL A 1049 27.47 30.28 -3.09
N LEU A 1050 27.52 29.69 -4.29
CA LEU A 1050 27.28 30.41 -5.54
C LEU A 1050 25.84 30.92 -5.65
N LYS A 1051 24.85 30.11 -5.23
CA LYS A 1051 23.43 30.50 -5.16
C LYS A 1051 23.22 31.71 -4.24
N ASN A 1052 23.98 31.81 -3.16
CA ASN A 1052 23.90 32.96 -2.25
C ASN A 1052 24.69 34.17 -2.76
N LEU A 1053 25.87 33.96 -3.34
CA LEU A 1053 26.73 35.03 -3.86
C LEU A 1053 26.14 35.72 -5.10
N GLN A 1054 25.42 35.00 -5.96
CA GLN A 1054 24.82 35.63 -7.14
C GLN A 1054 23.80 36.73 -6.79
N GLU A 1055 23.17 36.64 -5.62
CA GLU A 1055 22.22 37.65 -5.16
C GLU A 1055 22.87 39.01 -4.90
N ILE A 1056 24.18 39.03 -4.63
CA ILE A 1056 24.95 40.26 -4.37
C ILE A 1056 25.79 40.73 -5.58
N VAL A 1057 25.94 39.89 -6.61
CA VAL A 1057 26.70 40.23 -7.83
C VAL A 1057 25.79 40.93 -8.83
N SER A 1058 26.21 42.09 -9.32
CA SER A 1058 25.49 42.83 -10.38
C SER A 1058 25.96 42.46 -11.78
N ASP A 1059 27.27 42.26 -11.97
CA ASP A 1059 27.87 42.03 -13.27
C ASP A 1059 29.23 41.30 -13.17
N ILE A 1060 29.61 40.59 -14.24
CA ILE A 1060 30.90 39.89 -14.40
C ILE A 1060 31.70 40.56 -15.52
N LYS A 1061 32.70 41.35 -15.15
CA LYS A 1061 33.47 42.21 -16.07
C LYS A 1061 34.56 41.47 -16.85
N GLY A 1062 34.96 40.29 -16.40
CA GLY A 1062 35.97 39.46 -17.06
C GLY A 1062 36.30 38.21 -16.27
N ALA A 1063 36.97 37.25 -16.91
CA ALA A 1063 37.26 35.95 -16.31
C ALA A 1063 38.63 35.40 -16.75
N ILE A 1064 39.22 34.56 -15.90
CA ILE A 1064 40.41 33.76 -16.23
C ILE A 1064 40.14 32.31 -15.85
N PHE A 1065 40.27 31.43 -16.82
CA PHE A 1065 40.10 29.99 -16.64
C PHE A 1065 41.47 29.31 -16.60
N TYR A 1066 41.73 28.57 -15.54
CA TYR A 1066 43.02 27.94 -15.26
C TYR A 1066 42.92 26.42 -15.23
N ARG A 1067 43.98 25.71 -15.67
CA ARG A 1067 44.20 24.28 -15.41
C ARG A 1067 45.17 24.07 -14.26
N ILE A 1068 44.94 23.05 -13.44
CA ILE A 1068 45.84 22.62 -12.37
C ILE A 1068 46.47 21.28 -12.75
N GLY A 1069 47.78 21.14 -12.53
CA GLY A 1069 48.52 19.91 -12.80
C GLY A 1069 49.48 19.56 -11.67
N GLY A 1070 49.85 18.28 -11.53
CA GLY A 1070 50.81 17.83 -10.51
C GLY A 1070 50.27 17.83 -9.08
N LEU A 1071 48.99 17.50 -8.91
CA LEU A 1071 48.41 17.16 -7.60
C LEU A 1071 48.86 15.75 -7.17
N ASN A 1072 48.92 15.48 -5.86
CA ASN A 1072 49.16 14.13 -5.36
C ASN A 1072 47.92 13.22 -5.60
N VAL A 1073 48.03 11.94 -5.26
CA VAL A 1073 46.93 10.96 -5.44
C VAL A 1073 45.69 11.32 -4.60
N LEU A 1074 45.84 12.14 -3.55
CA LEU A 1074 44.76 12.65 -2.71
C LEU A 1074 44.15 13.97 -3.23
N GLY A 1075 44.66 14.50 -4.34
CA GLY A 1075 44.21 15.77 -4.91
C GLY A 1075 44.72 17.03 -4.22
N GLU A 1076 45.73 16.89 -3.37
CA GLU A 1076 46.30 18.01 -2.62
C GLU A 1076 47.48 18.66 -3.38
N PRO A 1077 47.64 19.99 -3.28
CA PRO A 1077 48.77 20.71 -3.87
C PRO A 1077 50.12 20.39 -3.22
N THR A 1078 51.04 19.82 -3.99
CA THR A 1078 52.45 19.63 -3.65
C THR A 1078 53.29 20.86 -4.02
N ASP A 1079 54.57 20.87 -3.64
CA ASP A 1079 55.49 21.95 -4.03
C ASP A 1079 55.83 21.93 -5.53
N GLN A 1080 55.45 20.87 -6.24
CA GLN A 1080 55.58 20.73 -7.69
C GLN A 1080 54.27 21.01 -8.45
N THR A 1081 53.17 21.31 -7.76
CA THR A 1081 51.88 21.58 -8.40
C THR A 1081 51.95 22.85 -9.25
N THR A 1082 51.47 22.75 -10.49
CA THR A 1082 51.49 23.81 -11.49
C THR A 1082 50.09 24.33 -11.80
N ILE A 1083 50.04 25.56 -12.31
CA ILE A 1083 48.84 26.25 -12.78
C ILE A 1083 49.13 26.84 -14.16
N GLU A 1084 48.18 26.68 -15.08
CA GLU A 1084 48.27 27.14 -16.47
C GLU A 1084 47.04 27.98 -16.81
N ILE A 1085 47.18 29.03 -17.64
CA ILE A 1085 46.03 29.81 -18.14
C ILE A 1085 45.52 29.15 -19.42
N ILE A 1086 44.26 28.71 -19.40
CA ILE A 1086 43.57 28.20 -20.58
C ILE A 1086 42.96 29.36 -21.37
N LYS A 1087 42.27 30.28 -20.67
CA LYS A 1087 41.51 31.36 -21.31
C LYS A 1087 41.45 32.60 -20.42
N LYS A 1088 41.40 33.78 -21.04
CA LYS A 1088 41.37 35.08 -20.36
C LYS A 1088 40.53 36.08 -21.15
N GLU A 1089 39.51 36.64 -20.51
CA GLU A 1089 38.44 37.37 -21.20
C GLU A 1089 37.99 38.63 -20.44
N GLY A 1090 37.26 39.49 -21.15
CA GLY A 1090 36.74 40.75 -20.62
C GLY A 1090 37.85 41.72 -20.19
N THR A 1091 37.57 42.51 -19.15
CA THR A 1091 38.51 43.51 -18.62
C THR A 1091 39.82 42.91 -18.15
N LEU A 1092 39.89 41.60 -17.88
CA LEU A 1092 41.10 40.92 -17.42
C LEU A 1092 42.09 40.63 -18.55
N LYS A 1093 41.65 40.50 -19.81
CA LYS A 1093 42.48 40.09 -20.97
C LYS A 1093 43.83 40.82 -21.08
N PRO A 1094 43.90 42.18 -21.03
CA PRO A 1094 45.17 42.90 -21.19
C PRO A 1094 46.07 42.91 -19.94
N ILE A 1095 45.62 42.44 -18.77
CA ILE A 1095 46.37 42.58 -17.50
C ILE A 1095 47.32 41.41 -17.28
N PRO A 1096 48.65 41.60 -17.17
CA PRO A 1096 49.59 40.50 -17.03
C PRO A 1096 49.30 39.65 -15.78
N SER A 1097 49.25 38.33 -15.96
CA SER A 1097 49.04 37.36 -14.87
C SER A 1097 50.39 36.77 -14.47
N ARG A 1098 50.66 36.62 -13.17
CA ARG A 1098 51.89 35.96 -12.68
C ARG A 1098 52.09 34.57 -13.33
N VAL A 1099 50.99 33.85 -13.59
CA VAL A 1099 51.02 32.51 -14.19
C VAL A 1099 51.66 32.51 -15.59
N GLU A 1100 51.67 33.65 -16.30
CA GLU A 1100 52.35 33.81 -17.59
C GLU A 1100 53.88 33.80 -17.45
N THR A 1101 54.42 34.04 -16.24
CA THR A 1101 55.87 34.08 -15.94
C THR A 1101 56.34 33.02 -14.93
N ASP A 1102 55.46 32.54 -14.03
CA ASP A 1102 55.75 31.52 -13.01
C ASP A 1102 54.53 30.58 -12.89
N SER A 1103 54.67 29.36 -13.39
CA SER A 1103 53.63 28.34 -13.46
C SER A 1103 53.44 27.56 -12.15
N LEU A 1104 54.23 27.78 -11.10
CA LEU A 1104 54.02 27.08 -9.82
C LEU A 1104 52.77 27.61 -9.10
N LEU A 1105 51.92 26.70 -8.58
CA LEU A 1105 50.71 27.04 -7.83
C LEU A 1105 51.08 27.53 -6.42
N LYS A 1106 50.89 28.82 -6.15
CA LYS A 1106 51.26 29.47 -4.89
C LYS A 1106 50.17 30.44 -4.42
N GLY A 1107 50.16 30.77 -3.13
CA GLY A 1107 49.26 31.77 -2.51
C GLY A 1107 47.79 31.34 -2.44
N THR A 1108 46.86 32.28 -2.55
CA THR A 1108 45.41 32.04 -2.38
C THR A 1108 44.88 30.95 -3.31
N LYS A 1109 45.38 30.86 -4.54
CA LYS A 1109 44.96 29.80 -5.48
C LYS A 1109 45.38 28.39 -5.00
N ARG A 1110 46.55 28.25 -4.34
CA ARG A 1110 46.97 26.98 -3.71
C ARG A 1110 46.04 26.58 -2.57
N ILE A 1111 45.61 27.55 -1.76
CA ILE A 1111 44.66 27.32 -0.66
C ILE A 1111 43.30 26.88 -1.20
N ILE A 1112 42.80 27.53 -2.26
CA ILE A 1112 41.50 27.19 -2.89
C ILE A 1112 41.52 25.77 -3.46
N VAL A 1113 42.60 25.35 -4.12
CA VAL A 1113 42.72 23.96 -4.61
C VAL A 1113 42.79 22.97 -3.45
N ARG A 1114 43.48 23.32 -2.36
CA ARG A 1114 43.58 22.43 -1.18
C ARG A 1114 42.25 22.30 -0.43
N GLU A 1115 41.52 23.40 -0.25
CA GLU A 1115 40.30 23.43 0.57
C GLU A 1115 39.02 23.18 -0.24
N GLY A 1116 39.09 23.32 -1.57
CA GLY A 1116 37.99 23.08 -2.49
C GLY A 1116 36.79 24.02 -2.33
N ASN A 1117 36.91 25.11 -1.57
CA ASN A 1117 35.81 26.06 -1.33
C ASN A 1117 35.86 27.25 -2.30
N VAL A 1118 34.70 27.75 -2.71
CA VAL A 1118 34.57 29.03 -3.43
C VAL A 1118 35.14 30.16 -2.58
N TYR A 1119 35.96 31.00 -3.19
CA TYR A 1119 36.56 32.16 -2.55
C TYR A 1119 36.00 33.46 -3.13
N ILE A 1120 35.69 34.42 -2.27
CA ILE A 1120 35.38 35.81 -2.64
C ILE A 1120 36.33 36.76 -1.90
N GLY A 1121 36.88 37.75 -2.59
CA GLY A 1121 37.84 38.69 -1.99
C GLY A 1121 38.40 39.71 -2.97
N LYS A 1122 39.46 40.42 -2.56
CA LYS A 1122 40.18 41.38 -3.42
C LYS A 1122 41.47 40.80 -4.02
N GLY A 1123 41.77 41.19 -5.26
CA GLY A 1123 43.03 40.88 -5.93
C GLY A 1123 44.22 41.57 -5.27
N ARG A 1124 45.28 40.83 -4.92
CA ARG A 1124 46.42 41.36 -4.14
C ARG A 1124 47.26 42.45 -4.84
N LYS A 1125 47.19 42.55 -6.17
CA LYS A 1125 48.00 43.52 -6.95
C LYS A 1125 47.18 44.70 -7.50
N ASP A 1126 45.87 44.55 -7.59
CA ASP A 1126 44.99 45.46 -8.34
C ASP A 1126 43.69 45.82 -7.60
N ASP A 1127 43.52 45.34 -6.35
CA ASP A 1127 42.39 45.59 -5.44
C ASP A 1127 40.99 45.29 -6.02
N ARG A 1128 40.90 44.52 -7.12
CA ARG A 1128 39.62 44.21 -7.77
C ARG A 1128 38.86 43.12 -7.03
N SER A 1129 37.53 43.21 -7.00
CA SER A 1129 36.66 42.20 -6.41
C SER A 1129 36.59 40.96 -7.30
N ILE A 1130 36.96 39.82 -6.75
CA ILE A 1130 37.03 38.55 -7.48
C ILE A 1130 36.27 37.44 -6.76
N ILE A 1131 35.67 36.55 -7.55
CA ILE A 1131 35.22 35.22 -7.12
C ILE A 1131 36.10 34.18 -7.79
N VAL A 1132 36.53 33.16 -7.04
CA VAL A 1132 37.34 32.06 -7.54
C VAL A 1132 36.65 30.75 -7.23
N ILE A 1133 36.33 29.99 -8.27
CA ILE A 1133 35.51 28.77 -8.22
C ILE A 1133 36.41 27.57 -8.55
N PRO A 1134 36.64 26.64 -7.61
CA PRO A 1134 37.31 25.37 -7.89
C PRO A 1134 36.35 24.39 -8.58
N ILE A 1135 36.83 23.69 -9.61
CA ILE A 1135 36.03 22.83 -10.48
C ILE A 1135 36.67 21.44 -10.54
N ILE A 1136 35.86 20.42 -10.29
CA ILE A 1136 36.26 19.01 -10.29
C ILE A 1136 36.37 18.49 -11.72
N SER A 1137 37.32 17.57 -11.93
CA SER A 1137 37.49 16.85 -13.19
C SER A 1137 36.19 16.17 -13.65
N ALA A 1138 35.90 16.26 -14.95
CA ALA A 1138 34.82 15.49 -15.58
C ALA A 1138 35.24 14.05 -15.92
N SER A 1139 36.52 13.71 -15.77
CA SER A 1139 37.05 12.40 -16.11
C SER A 1139 36.75 11.37 -15.02
N ALA A 1140 36.17 10.23 -15.41
CA ALA A 1140 35.93 9.10 -14.52
C ALA A 1140 37.24 8.46 -13.98
N ALA A 1141 38.39 8.76 -14.60
CA ALA A 1141 39.70 8.26 -14.16
C ALA A 1141 40.25 9.01 -12.93
N THR A 1142 39.77 10.22 -12.64
CA THR A 1142 40.25 11.08 -11.54
C THR A 1142 39.09 11.81 -10.84
N PRO A 1143 38.12 11.07 -10.26
CA PRO A 1143 36.99 11.69 -9.56
C PRO A 1143 37.49 12.49 -8.35
N ASN A 1144 36.87 13.64 -8.09
CA ASN A 1144 37.14 14.54 -6.95
C ASN A 1144 38.45 15.35 -6.99
N LEU A 1145 39.23 15.33 -8.08
CA LEU A 1145 40.37 16.23 -8.26
C LEU A 1145 39.94 17.59 -8.81
N ILE A 1146 40.42 18.69 -8.20
CA ILE A 1146 40.21 20.05 -8.74
C ILE A 1146 41.15 20.25 -9.92
N GLU A 1147 40.63 19.97 -11.12
CA GLU A 1147 41.36 20.09 -12.37
C GLU A 1147 41.38 21.53 -12.89
N TYR A 1148 40.34 22.31 -12.58
CA TYR A 1148 40.22 23.68 -13.07
C TYR A 1148 39.89 24.68 -11.97
N ILE A 1149 40.28 25.93 -12.20
CA ILE A 1149 39.84 27.08 -11.41
C ILE A 1149 39.30 28.16 -12.35
N LEU A 1150 38.10 28.65 -12.07
CA LEU A 1150 37.52 29.81 -12.75
C LEU A 1150 37.59 31.03 -11.85
N LEU A 1151 38.31 32.05 -12.26
CA LEU A 1151 38.38 33.35 -11.59
C LEU A 1151 37.50 34.34 -12.34
N LEU A 1152 36.56 34.97 -11.63
CA LEU A 1152 35.63 35.98 -12.14
C LEU A 1152 35.94 37.34 -11.50
N ASN A 1153 36.01 38.40 -12.30
CA ASN A 1153 36.04 39.79 -11.84
C ASN A 1153 34.60 40.31 -11.76
N ILE A 1154 34.15 40.65 -10.56
CA ILE A 1154 32.73 40.93 -10.29
C ILE A 1154 32.50 42.38 -9.86
N SER A 1155 31.27 42.85 -10.04
CA SER A 1155 30.76 44.05 -9.37
C SER A 1155 29.63 43.68 -8.43
N PHE A 1156 29.50 44.42 -7.32
CA PHE A 1156 28.41 44.23 -6.36
C PHE A 1156 27.19 45.05 -6.77
N LYS A 1157 25.99 44.60 -6.40
CA LYS A 1157 24.76 45.41 -6.50
C LYS A 1157 24.81 46.56 -5.49
N GLU A 1158 24.24 47.71 -5.86
CA GLU A 1158 24.27 48.92 -5.02
C GLU A 1158 23.30 48.84 -3.82
N ASN A 1159 22.11 48.26 -4.03
CA ASN A 1159 21.10 48.07 -2.99
C ASN A 1159 20.84 46.57 -2.73
N VAL A 1160 21.45 46.02 -1.67
CA VAL A 1160 21.26 44.63 -1.26
C VAL A 1160 20.63 44.61 0.14
N PRO A 1161 19.49 43.92 0.35
CA PRO A 1161 18.89 43.79 1.68
C PRO A 1161 19.83 43.09 2.67
N LEU A 1162 19.78 43.49 3.95
CA LEU A 1162 20.66 42.96 5.00
C LEU A 1162 20.64 41.43 5.10
N TYR A 1163 19.46 40.80 5.06
CA TYR A 1163 19.33 39.34 5.12
C TYR A 1163 20.04 38.63 3.96
N VAL A 1164 20.12 39.27 2.78
CA VAL A 1164 20.84 38.75 1.61
C VAL A 1164 22.35 38.87 1.83
N LYS A 1165 22.84 39.98 2.40
CA LYS A 1165 24.26 40.14 2.78
C LYS A 1165 24.69 39.08 3.79
N ILE A 1166 23.88 38.86 4.83
CA ILE A 1166 24.14 37.84 5.87
C ILE A 1166 24.20 36.44 5.23
N LYS A 1167 23.22 36.11 4.40
CA LYS A 1167 23.17 34.83 3.69
C LYS A 1167 24.37 34.63 2.76
N ALA A 1168 24.84 35.69 2.09
CA ALA A 1168 26.02 35.67 1.23
C ALA A 1168 27.35 35.58 2.01
N LEU A 1169 27.42 36.11 3.24
CA LEU A 1169 28.60 35.99 4.12
C LEU A 1169 28.82 34.56 4.61
N GLY A 1170 27.76 33.78 4.76
CA GLY A 1170 27.83 32.38 5.23
C GLY A 1170 28.62 32.25 6.53
N GLY A 1171 29.56 31.30 6.62
CA GLY A 1171 30.38 31.11 7.83
C GLY A 1171 31.24 32.31 8.23
N LYS A 1172 31.45 33.29 7.34
CA LYS A 1172 32.15 34.54 7.67
C LYS A 1172 31.33 35.42 8.62
N TYR A 1173 30.00 35.35 8.54
CA TYR A 1173 29.08 36.09 9.41
C TYR A 1173 29.28 35.71 10.89
N GLU A 1174 29.22 34.42 11.21
CA GLU A 1174 29.43 33.93 12.58
C GLU A 1174 30.81 34.30 13.12
N ARG A 1175 31.84 34.29 12.26
CA ARG A 1175 33.19 34.70 12.67
C ARG A 1175 33.25 36.19 13.02
N ILE A 1176 32.64 37.06 12.20
CA ILE A 1176 32.54 38.50 12.48
C ILE A 1176 31.78 38.72 13.79
N LYS A 1177 30.63 38.06 13.96
CA LYS A 1177 29.80 38.12 15.16
C LYS A 1177 30.60 37.76 16.42
N ASN A 1178 31.30 36.62 16.40
CA ASN A 1178 32.12 36.19 17.53
C ASN A 1178 33.23 37.20 17.85
N ILE A 1179 33.93 37.76 16.85
CA ILE A 1179 34.99 38.76 17.08
C ILE A 1179 34.43 40.04 17.71
N VAL A 1180 33.26 40.50 17.28
CA VAL A 1180 32.62 41.70 17.87
C VAL A 1180 32.20 41.42 19.32
N GLN A 1181 31.66 40.23 19.59
CA GLN A 1181 31.26 39.82 20.94
C GLN A 1181 32.46 39.57 21.88
N GLU A 1182 33.59 39.10 21.36
CA GLU A 1182 34.85 38.95 22.12
C GLU A 1182 35.36 40.28 22.68
N ASN A 1183 35.02 41.40 22.05
CA ASN A 1183 35.35 42.74 22.52
C ASN A 1183 34.27 43.34 23.45
N SER A 1184 33.42 42.51 24.04
CA SER A 1184 32.33 42.89 24.97
C SER A 1184 31.25 43.81 24.36
N VAL A 1185 31.11 43.82 23.03
CA VAL A 1185 30.04 44.56 22.33
C VAL A 1185 28.85 43.64 22.08
N ILE A 1186 27.63 44.07 22.43
CA ILE A 1186 26.39 43.31 22.15
C ILE A 1186 26.14 43.31 20.64
N TRP A 1187 26.01 42.12 20.05
CA TRP A 1187 25.82 41.95 18.60
C TRP A 1187 24.46 42.46 18.12
N ASP A 1188 24.48 43.30 17.09
CA ASP A 1188 23.32 43.69 16.27
C ASP A 1188 23.65 43.38 14.80
N GLU A 1189 22.70 42.74 14.09
CA GLU A 1189 22.85 42.43 12.67
C GLU A 1189 23.04 43.69 11.82
N GLN A 1190 22.52 44.84 12.26
CA GLN A 1190 22.69 46.13 11.60
C GLN A 1190 24.16 46.58 11.53
N TYR A 1191 25.05 46.06 12.36
CA TYR A 1191 26.48 46.40 12.29
C TYR A 1191 27.15 46.00 10.98
N ILE A 1192 26.58 45.02 10.28
CA ILE A 1192 27.04 44.63 8.93
C ILE A 1192 26.85 45.78 7.92
N GLU A 1193 25.86 46.65 8.11
CA GLU A 1193 25.62 47.82 7.24
C GLU A 1193 26.67 48.93 7.40
N ILE A 1194 27.43 48.93 8.50
CA ILE A 1194 28.52 49.90 8.75
C ILE A 1194 29.68 49.69 7.74
N VAL A 1195 29.83 48.46 7.23
CA VAL A 1195 30.92 48.10 6.33
C VAL A 1195 30.45 48.09 4.89
N GLY A 1196 31.09 48.90 4.05
CA GLY A 1196 30.80 48.95 2.61
C GLY A 1196 30.93 47.58 1.95
N MET A 1197 30.10 47.29 0.95
CA MET A 1197 30.02 45.98 0.28
C MET A 1197 31.38 45.45 -0.21
N LYS A 1198 32.24 46.33 -0.73
CA LYS A 1198 33.57 45.95 -1.24
C LYS A 1198 34.51 45.54 -0.12
N GLU A 1199 34.42 46.17 1.04
CA GLU A 1199 35.20 45.87 2.22
C GLU A 1199 34.63 44.61 2.91
N LEU A 1200 33.31 44.53 3.05
CA LEU A 1200 32.58 43.45 3.70
C LEU A 1200 32.90 42.07 3.10
N PHE A 1201 32.97 41.98 1.78
CA PHE A 1201 33.35 40.74 1.07
C PHE A 1201 34.84 40.71 0.68
N GLY A 1202 35.58 41.82 0.85
CA GLY A 1202 36.94 41.98 0.36
C GLY A 1202 38.07 41.74 1.36
N ILE A 1203 37.83 41.96 2.66
CA ILE A 1203 38.85 41.82 3.73
C ILE A 1203 38.49 40.69 4.71
N SER A 1204 39.40 40.32 5.62
CA SER A 1204 39.17 39.20 6.54
C SER A 1204 38.09 39.49 7.59
N ALA A 1205 37.52 38.44 8.19
CA ALA A 1205 36.49 38.59 9.24
C ALA A 1205 37.02 39.37 10.45
N GLU A 1206 38.30 39.18 10.80
CA GLU A 1206 39.02 39.87 11.88
C GLU A 1206 39.00 41.37 11.67
N LYS A 1207 39.43 41.84 10.48
CA LYS A 1207 39.44 43.27 10.17
C LYS A 1207 38.05 43.89 10.12
N ILE A 1208 37.04 43.12 9.71
CA ILE A 1208 35.65 43.59 9.70
C ILE A 1208 35.14 43.72 11.13
N GLY A 1209 35.38 42.70 11.97
CA GLY A 1209 35.04 42.71 13.38
C GLY A 1209 35.72 43.86 14.12
N GLU A 1210 37.05 44.02 13.98
CA GLU A 1210 37.81 45.14 14.55
C GLU A 1210 37.29 46.50 14.07
N PHE A 1211 36.94 46.63 12.79
CA PHE A 1211 36.38 47.87 12.25
C PHE A 1211 35.00 48.18 12.83
N ILE A 1212 34.12 47.17 12.93
CA ILE A 1212 32.82 47.30 13.59
C ILE A 1212 33.00 47.70 15.06
N VAL A 1213 33.89 47.03 15.79
CA VAL A 1213 34.21 47.35 17.19
C VAL A 1213 34.69 48.81 17.29
N SER A 1214 35.61 49.26 16.44
CA SER A 1214 36.11 50.65 16.45
C SER A 1214 35.07 51.74 16.13
N ARG A 1215 33.90 51.35 15.60
CA ARG A 1215 32.81 52.26 15.20
C ARG A 1215 31.63 52.23 16.16
N VAL A 1216 31.48 51.13 16.91
CA VAL A 1216 30.37 50.87 17.83
C VAL A 1216 30.80 51.00 19.30
N SER A 1217 32.10 50.83 19.60
CA SER A 1217 32.75 51.10 20.89
C SER A 1217 33.25 52.54 20.95
#